data_AF-A0A7Y4R7T6-F1
#
_entry.id   AF-A0A7Y4R7T6-F1
#
_cell.length_a   1.000
_cell.length_b   1.000
_cell.length_c   1.000
_cell.angle_alpha   90.00
_cell.angle_beta   90.00
_cell.angle_gamma   90.00
#
_symmetry.space_group_name_H-M   'P 1'
#
loop_
_entity.id
_entity.type
_entity.pdbx_description
1 polymer ?
#
loop_
_entity_poly.entity_id
_entity_poly.type
_entity_poly.pdbx_seq_one_letter_code
_entity_poly.pdbx_strand_id
1 'polypeptide(L)'
;MTIRGTGILPVIFRGTGILPVKSWAGSTCHVFSRLLLCGVAATALIACATGCSPAPPGNDDDPGNGNANDNANVDDSPAFPVALLKNVGGGSFDVRVDDADGDDPHYPLLVDLNDDDTPDLVLADLHAGTISVHRNNGAGGFLPRVLYPVGEDPVHVIAHDLNGDGSNDLVVCNARSDDISLLFNHADGTFDDAVNLPVAESPVYVAVGDISVDGFPDLITANSRPGSISILLNDGEGVFEEVEEVPVGRLVDRVRLLNLDGDAIPDIATVNRFDRTVAVIGSLGGVSLNFYEVGIWPDELIAADLNGDGALDLITAGGLGNTVSALYNNGEGRFFSSVEYVVGERPAALVVADFNGDGSPDAATANTGSGDISILRNDGSGLLVDVARLPVGDAPSTLDAADLNGDGAVDLVTSTADGRAVLVMINDGTGRFGAPIEHGVAGAPRRVAVGDVDGDELPDLIVTGHTVPTLPPAERSTTAARVVRTSVPVPRIWLADFVDESYKRVGDIDGVLTLPEALEWWPATGGLTRSNVFRDQQWQNILATRTRSSFFLQIDPYRPPRSGPLTDRLPPELADQTFASAGVRESYMTEVVQRVLWYRPRYVCLAMEINAYFEQQPDDFENFLSLFIELRDAIKGILPDTLVFVSFQYEQLLGRWGGLGDQTIHDPHWNLIEMFEPYQDAVALSSYPLVSFIPTQFSDPDLLPADYYSRILDFTDKPIIFSELGWSPSATFGSSTADQAEFLTRFDELTRDMNLLLVNYFFWTDTTGFGPFFDSLGLVDLQGKPREAFDVWRTLWSDR
;
A
#
# COMPACT_ATOMS: atom_id res chain seq x y z
N MET A 1 72.80 6.05 -26.04
CA MET A 1 71.61 5.99 -26.89
C MET A 1 70.39 5.97 -25.98
N THR A 2 69.53 7.00 -26.09
CA THR A 2 68.05 6.94 -25.99
C THR A 2 67.45 5.90 -25.00
N ILE A 3 66.90 6.18 -23.80
CA ILE A 3 66.29 7.38 -23.13
C ILE A 3 65.04 7.91 -23.90
N ARG A 4 63.84 8.19 -23.37
CA ARG A 4 63.29 8.65 -22.04
C ARG A 4 61.87 8.05 -21.79
N GLY A 5 61.21 8.13 -20.62
CA GLY A 5 61.61 8.58 -19.26
C GLY A 5 60.53 9.39 -18.48
N THR A 6 60.51 9.25 -17.14
CA THR A 6 59.92 10.15 -16.07
C THR A 6 58.40 10.44 -16.03
N GLY A 7 57.72 10.62 -14.88
CA GLY A 7 58.04 10.27 -13.47
C GLY A 7 57.77 11.34 -12.38
N ILE A 8 56.93 10.98 -11.38
CA ILE A 8 56.89 11.41 -9.94
C ILE A 8 56.27 12.80 -9.56
N LEU A 9 55.50 12.77 -8.45
CA LEU A 9 54.88 13.80 -7.56
C LEU A 9 55.90 14.77 -6.86
N PRO A 10 55.57 15.68 -5.86
CA PRO A 10 54.29 16.05 -5.21
C PRO A 10 54.04 17.59 -4.93
N VAL A 11 52.89 17.90 -4.28
CA VAL A 11 52.71 18.87 -3.13
C VAL A 11 52.49 20.42 -3.31
N ILE A 12 51.26 20.85 -2.92
CA ILE A 12 50.81 22.05 -2.12
C ILE A 12 51.13 23.50 -2.58
N PHE A 13 50.09 24.37 -2.68
CA PHE A 13 49.89 25.57 -1.82
C PHE A 13 48.51 26.29 -2.00
N ARG A 14 47.92 26.80 -0.90
CA ARG A 14 46.74 27.71 -0.90
C ARG A 14 47.16 29.15 -1.29
N GLY A 15 46.26 29.92 -1.93
CA GLY A 15 46.48 31.34 -2.24
C GLY A 15 45.20 32.13 -2.54
N THR A 16 44.98 33.22 -1.78
CA THR A 16 43.76 34.07 -1.80
C THR A 16 43.62 34.93 -3.07
N GLY A 17 42.38 35.17 -3.52
CA GLY A 17 42.08 35.87 -4.79
C GLY A 17 42.12 37.41 -4.75
N ILE A 18 41.76 38.03 -5.90
CA ILE A 18 41.46 39.47 -6.10
C ILE A 18 40.65 39.62 -7.42
N LEU A 19 39.60 40.45 -7.42
CA LEU A 19 38.89 40.93 -8.62
C LEU A 19 39.48 42.27 -9.08
N PRO A 20 39.51 42.61 -10.41
CA PRO A 20 38.64 43.72 -10.85
C PRO A 20 38.20 43.80 -12.35
N VAL A 21 36.88 44.02 -12.57
CA VAL A 21 36.28 45.18 -13.31
C VAL A 21 36.33 45.31 -14.87
N LYS A 22 35.12 45.26 -15.49
CA LYS A 22 34.62 45.90 -16.76
C LYS A 22 35.25 45.45 -18.11
N SER A 23 34.59 45.58 -19.29
CA SER A 23 33.49 46.45 -19.80
C SER A 23 32.64 45.72 -20.88
N TRP A 24 31.31 45.89 -20.99
CA TRP A 24 30.54 46.94 -21.74
C TRP A 24 30.78 47.00 -23.28
N ALA A 25 29.77 47.18 -24.18
CA ALA A 25 28.31 47.33 -24.04
C ALA A 25 27.51 47.30 -25.39
N GLY A 26 26.16 47.23 -25.29
CA GLY A 26 25.16 47.69 -26.31
C GLY A 26 24.49 46.59 -27.15
N SER A 27 23.28 46.72 -27.74
CA SER A 27 22.20 47.76 -27.76
C SER A 27 21.02 47.22 -28.62
N THR A 28 19.73 47.60 -28.60
CA THR A 28 18.82 48.49 -27.80
C THR A 28 17.35 48.13 -28.19
N CYS A 29 16.41 47.87 -27.28
CA CYS A 29 15.49 48.80 -26.58
C CYS A 29 14.30 49.39 -27.40
N HIS A 30 13.05 49.03 -27.04
CA HIS A 30 11.78 49.79 -27.22
C HIS A 30 10.62 49.11 -26.41
N VAL A 31 9.47 49.73 -26.08
CA VAL A 31 9.21 50.91 -25.20
C VAL A 31 7.68 51.08 -24.90
N PHE A 32 7.31 51.73 -23.77
CA PHE A 32 5.95 52.08 -23.23
C PHE A 32 5.12 50.97 -22.52
N SER A 33 4.26 51.21 -21.50
CA SER A 33 4.25 52.20 -20.36
C SER A 33 3.02 52.13 -19.42
N ARG A 34 3.21 52.48 -18.11
CA ARG A 34 2.21 53.05 -17.13
C ARG A 34 1.00 52.16 -16.74
N LEU A 35 0.34 52.20 -15.56
CA LEU A 35 0.43 52.80 -14.19
C LEU A 35 -0.49 51.91 -13.27
N LEU A 36 -0.85 52.14 -11.99
CA LEU A 36 -0.79 53.30 -11.07
C LEU A 36 -0.31 52.89 -9.64
N LEU A 37 -0.93 53.38 -8.53
CA LEU A 37 -0.15 53.69 -7.30
C LEU A 37 -0.93 53.69 -5.94
N CYS A 38 -0.16 53.74 -4.82
CA CYS A 38 -0.50 53.89 -3.38
C CYS A 38 -0.76 52.58 -2.58
N GLY A 39 -0.32 52.39 -1.33
CA GLY A 39 0.57 53.17 -0.41
C GLY A 39 0.98 52.30 0.83
N VAL A 40 2.18 52.40 1.43
CA VAL A 40 2.65 53.41 2.44
C VAL A 40 1.82 53.39 3.75
N ALA A 41 2.33 53.26 4.99
CA ALA A 41 3.65 52.98 5.62
C ALA A 41 3.47 52.94 7.19
N ALA A 42 4.37 52.51 8.10
CA ALA A 42 5.53 51.59 8.15
C ALA A 42 6.10 51.51 9.62
N THR A 43 7.29 50.89 9.82
CA THR A 43 8.28 51.05 10.94
C THR A 43 8.05 50.47 12.37
N ALA A 44 8.93 49.51 12.74
CA ALA A 44 9.98 49.60 13.81
C ALA A 44 9.80 49.09 15.28
N LEU A 45 10.56 48.00 15.60
CA LEU A 45 11.63 47.86 16.63
C LEU A 45 11.37 47.69 18.18
N ILE A 46 12.16 46.74 18.75
CA ILE A 46 12.75 46.66 20.13
C ILE A 46 11.95 45.99 21.30
N ALA A 47 12.13 44.67 21.43
CA ALA A 47 12.86 43.91 22.49
C ALA A 47 12.56 43.99 24.04
N CYS A 48 12.61 42.77 24.63
CA CYS A 48 13.24 42.37 25.93
C CYS A 48 12.54 42.51 27.33
N ALA A 49 12.30 41.33 27.93
CA ALA A 49 12.94 40.79 29.17
C ALA A 49 12.27 40.83 30.58
N THR A 50 12.09 39.61 31.14
CA THR A 50 12.32 39.16 32.54
C THR A 50 11.45 39.60 33.73
N GLY A 51 11.13 38.65 34.63
CA GLY A 51 10.74 38.87 36.03
C GLY A 51 9.95 37.70 36.68
N CYS A 52 10.39 37.19 37.85
CA CYS A 52 9.78 36.01 38.52
C CYS A 52 9.25 36.28 39.95
N SER A 53 8.12 35.65 40.30
CA SER A 53 7.69 35.23 41.66
C SER A 53 7.46 36.32 42.75
N PRO A 54 6.85 36.03 43.95
CA PRO A 54 6.33 34.76 44.49
C PRO A 54 4.86 34.80 45.04
N ALA A 55 4.35 33.66 45.54
CA ALA A 55 3.08 33.52 46.31
C ALA A 55 3.33 33.57 47.84
N PRO A 56 2.34 33.96 48.69
CA PRO A 56 1.46 33.00 49.41
C PRO A 56 0.07 33.61 49.83
N PRO A 57 -0.74 33.06 50.79
CA PRO A 57 -1.23 31.70 51.03
C PRO A 57 -2.77 31.57 51.29
N GLY A 58 -3.33 30.35 51.21
CA GLY A 58 -4.25 29.83 52.26
C GLY A 58 -5.79 29.80 52.06
N ASN A 59 -6.29 28.58 51.82
CA ASN A 59 -7.52 27.96 52.36
C ASN A 59 -8.97 28.31 51.88
N ASP A 60 -9.56 27.27 51.27
CA ASP A 60 -10.87 26.64 51.54
C ASP A 60 -12.15 26.98 50.73
N ASP A 61 -12.87 25.89 50.40
CA ASP A 61 -14.27 25.70 49.98
C ASP A 61 -14.83 26.28 48.65
N ASP A 62 -14.62 25.56 47.52
CA ASP A 62 -15.70 25.21 46.56
C ASP A 62 -15.33 23.98 45.68
N PRO A 63 -16.07 22.85 45.70
CA PRO A 63 -15.77 21.66 44.89
C PRO A 63 -16.46 21.69 43.50
N GLY A 64 -15.91 22.44 42.55
CA GLY A 64 -16.41 22.44 41.16
C GLY A 64 -15.50 23.11 40.14
N ASN A 65 -15.50 22.58 38.91
CA ASN A 65 -14.80 23.11 37.72
C ASN A 65 -13.25 23.15 37.78
N GLY A 66 -12.62 21.98 37.87
CA GLY A 66 -11.22 21.81 37.47
C GLY A 66 -11.12 21.53 35.97
N ASN A 67 -10.90 22.57 35.16
CA ASN A 67 -10.57 22.40 33.74
C ASN A 67 -9.05 22.24 33.56
N ALA A 68 -8.60 21.01 33.31
CA ALA A 68 -7.20 20.68 33.03
C ALA A 68 -7.13 19.99 31.66
N ASN A 69 -6.47 20.63 30.70
CA ASN A 69 -6.26 20.10 29.35
C ASN A 69 -5.03 19.19 29.30
N ASP A 70 -5.02 18.11 30.08
CA ASP A 70 -4.03 17.03 29.90
C ASP A 70 -4.51 16.14 28.74
N ASN A 71 -4.34 16.63 27.51
CA ASN A 71 -4.59 15.87 26.28
C ASN A 71 -3.48 14.84 26.03
N ALA A 72 -3.28 13.93 26.99
CA ALA A 72 -2.69 12.63 26.69
C ALA A 72 -3.78 11.81 25.98
N ASN A 73 -3.74 11.78 24.65
CA ASN A 73 -4.53 10.82 23.87
C ASN A 73 -3.94 9.42 24.11
N VAL A 74 -4.40 8.74 25.17
CA VAL A 74 -4.31 7.28 25.23
C VAL A 74 -5.33 6.76 24.22
N ASP A 75 -4.86 6.16 23.13
CA ASP A 75 -5.74 5.59 22.13
C ASP A 75 -6.18 4.18 22.56
N ASP A 76 -7.48 3.89 22.48
CA ASP A 76 -8.06 2.56 22.74
C ASP A 76 -8.03 1.72 21.44
N SER A 77 -6.93 1.78 20.71
CA SER A 77 -6.68 0.93 19.53
C SER A 77 -6.37 -0.51 19.96
N PRO A 78 -6.73 -1.52 19.15
CA PRO A 78 -6.57 -2.92 19.53
C PRO A 78 -5.09 -3.32 19.46
N ALA A 79 -4.42 -3.32 20.61
CA ALA A 79 -3.01 -3.70 20.76
C ALA A 79 -2.62 -4.93 19.93
N PHE A 80 -1.66 -4.73 19.03
CA PHE A 80 -1.20 -5.75 18.10
C PHE A 80 -0.01 -6.52 18.69
N PRO A 81 -0.11 -7.84 18.93
CA PRO A 81 0.88 -8.57 19.69
C PRO A 81 2.15 -8.84 18.88
N VAL A 82 3.29 -8.60 19.52
CA VAL A 82 4.54 -9.31 19.20
C VAL A 82 4.60 -10.57 20.08
N ALA A 83 5.13 -11.66 19.55
CA ALA A 83 5.46 -12.86 20.32
C ALA A 83 6.96 -13.13 20.25
N LEU A 84 7.57 -13.42 21.41
CA LEU A 84 8.94 -13.92 21.51
C LEU A 84 8.88 -15.43 21.74
N LEU A 85 9.53 -16.20 20.88
CA LEU A 85 9.65 -17.64 21.01
C LEU A 85 11.10 -17.91 21.42
N LYS A 86 11.32 -18.25 22.70
CA LYS A 86 12.66 -18.52 23.19
C LYS A 86 13.11 -19.92 22.83
N ASN A 87 14.27 -20.07 22.23
CA ASN A 87 14.85 -21.38 21.93
C ASN A 87 15.17 -22.10 23.25
N VAL A 88 14.93 -23.41 23.28
CA VAL A 88 15.30 -24.28 24.42
C VAL A 88 16.09 -25.51 23.95
N GLY A 89 16.68 -25.41 22.75
CA GLY A 89 17.53 -26.40 22.11
C GLY A 89 16.78 -27.46 21.32
N GLY A 90 17.43 -27.99 20.28
CA GLY A 90 16.88 -29.09 19.47
C GLY A 90 15.61 -28.75 18.70
N GLY A 91 15.48 -27.51 18.21
CA GLY A 91 14.34 -27.06 17.42
C GLY A 91 13.04 -26.93 18.22
N SER A 92 13.14 -26.65 19.52
CA SER A 92 12.00 -26.46 20.44
C SER A 92 12.02 -25.05 21.02
N PHE A 93 10.84 -24.43 21.14
CA PHE A 93 10.71 -23.04 21.60
C PHE A 93 9.66 -22.90 22.71
N ASP A 94 10.02 -22.23 23.81
CA ASP A 94 9.11 -21.78 24.85
C ASP A 94 8.45 -20.46 24.40
N VAL A 95 7.16 -20.54 24.03
CA VAL A 95 6.39 -19.40 23.52
C VAL A 95 6.07 -18.42 24.65
N ARG A 96 6.56 -17.18 24.53
CA ARG A 96 6.32 -16.07 25.45
C ARG A 96 5.66 -14.90 24.72
N VAL A 97 4.37 -14.70 25.00
CA VAL A 97 3.72 -13.41 24.74
C VAL A 97 4.13 -12.48 25.88
N ASP A 98 5.16 -11.67 25.65
CA ASP A 98 5.29 -10.39 26.36
C ASP A 98 4.38 -9.39 25.64
N ASP A 99 3.55 -8.67 26.39
CA ASP A 99 2.59 -7.70 25.84
C ASP A 99 3.32 -6.46 25.31
N ALA A 100 3.99 -6.61 24.16
CA ALA A 100 4.29 -5.51 23.28
C ALA A 100 2.98 -5.04 22.65
N ASP A 101 2.26 -4.19 23.39
CA ASP A 101 1.25 -3.32 22.78
C ASP A 101 1.94 -2.60 21.62
N GLY A 102 1.53 -2.85 20.38
CA GLY A 102 2.00 -2.15 19.19
C GLY A 102 0.81 -1.59 18.40
N ASP A 103 1.03 -0.52 17.65
CA ASP A 103 0.07 -0.05 16.65
C ASP A 103 0.56 -0.53 15.28
N ASP A 104 0.05 -1.69 14.86
CA ASP A 104 0.31 -2.34 13.56
C ASP A 104 1.82 -2.61 13.25
N PRO A 105 2.56 -3.33 14.12
CA PRO A 105 4.02 -3.49 14.04
C PRO A 105 4.48 -4.20 12.75
N HIS A 106 5.10 -3.43 11.86
CA HIS A 106 5.38 -3.82 10.47
C HIS A 106 6.78 -4.39 10.26
N TYR A 107 7.78 -3.74 10.85
CA TYR A 107 9.20 -4.05 10.63
C TYR A 107 9.90 -4.18 11.98
N PRO A 108 10.15 -5.41 12.48
CA PRO A 108 11.03 -5.66 13.61
C PRO A 108 12.50 -5.57 13.17
N LEU A 109 13.32 -5.02 14.06
CA LEU A 109 14.77 -4.96 13.99
C LEU A 109 15.34 -5.38 15.35
N LEU A 110 16.32 -6.29 15.36
CA LEU A 110 17.13 -6.62 16.54
C LEU A 110 18.47 -5.88 16.45
N VAL A 111 18.82 -5.15 17.50
CA VAL A 111 20.04 -4.33 17.57
C VAL A 111 20.37 -4.00 19.04
N ASP A 112 21.64 -4.10 19.45
CA ASP A 112 22.07 -3.53 20.74
C ASP A 112 22.16 -1.99 20.60
N LEU A 113 21.36 -1.26 21.38
CA LEU A 113 21.34 0.20 21.40
C LEU A 113 22.09 0.79 22.61
N ASN A 114 22.69 -0.03 23.47
CA ASN A 114 23.24 0.42 24.76
C ASN A 114 24.53 -0.31 25.22
N ASP A 115 25.23 -0.97 24.30
CA ASP A 115 26.51 -1.67 24.51
C ASP A 115 26.51 -2.63 25.71
N ASP A 116 25.49 -3.49 25.84
CA ASP A 116 25.44 -4.57 26.85
C ASP A 116 25.58 -6.00 26.32
N ASP A 117 25.89 -6.14 25.04
CA ASP A 117 26.02 -7.39 24.28
C ASP A 117 24.68 -8.17 24.14
N THR A 118 23.52 -7.57 24.48
CA THR A 118 22.19 -8.19 24.24
C THR A 118 21.31 -7.30 23.35
N PRO A 119 20.68 -7.83 22.29
CA PRO A 119 19.96 -6.98 21.35
C PRO A 119 18.59 -6.54 21.88
N ASP A 120 18.32 -5.25 21.74
CA ASP A 120 17.01 -4.63 21.90
C ASP A 120 16.14 -4.89 20.66
N LEU A 121 14.83 -4.70 20.81
CA LEU A 121 13.85 -4.78 19.72
C LEU A 121 13.36 -3.37 19.34
N VAL A 122 13.41 -3.04 18.05
CA VAL A 122 12.78 -1.84 17.48
C VAL A 122 11.67 -2.25 16.52
N LEU A 123 10.53 -1.57 16.58
CA LEU A 123 9.36 -1.81 15.74
C LEU A 123 8.96 -0.53 14.99
N ALA A 124 8.81 -0.62 13.67
CA ALA A 124 8.06 0.38 12.90
C ALA A 124 6.54 0.15 13.10
N ASP A 125 5.85 1.08 13.77
CA ASP A 125 4.41 1.01 14.07
C ASP A 125 3.60 1.61 12.91
N LEU A 126 3.03 0.77 12.03
CA LEU A 126 2.40 1.25 10.80
C LEU A 126 1.11 2.04 11.08
N HIS A 127 0.89 3.11 10.30
CA HIS A 127 -0.19 4.09 10.50
C HIS A 127 -0.09 4.93 11.80
N ALA A 128 0.78 4.57 12.74
CA ALA A 128 1.18 5.46 13.82
C ALA A 128 2.22 6.48 13.33
N GLY A 129 2.45 7.53 14.12
CA GLY A 129 3.54 8.50 13.92
C GLY A 129 4.75 8.21 14.79
N THR A 130 5.04 6.93 15.05
CA THR A 130 6.00 6.48 16.07
C THR A 130 6.77 5.24 15.66
N ILE A 131 7.91 5.02 16.30
CA ILE A 131 8.49 3.69 16.47
C ILE A 131 8.39 3.26 17.95
N SER A 132 8.25 1.96 18.19
CA SER A 132 8.30 1.36 19.53
C SER A 132 9.67 0.74 19.78
N VAL A 133 10.39 1.25 20.78
CA VAL A 133 11.68 0.71 21.24
C VAL A 133 11.48 -0.10 22.51
N HIS A 134 11.94 -1.35 22.47
CA HIS A 134 11.80 -2.36 23.51
C HIS A 134 13.20 -2.80 23.96
N ARG A 135 13.72 -2.16 25.01
CA ARG A 135 15.03 -2.53 25.53
C ARG A 135 15.05 -3.92 26.18
N ASN A 136 16.13 -4.68 25.99
CA ASN A 136 16.34 -5.98 26.61
C ASN A 136 16.58 -5.82 28.13
N ASN A 137 16.57 -6.92 28.87
CA ASN A 137 16.83 -6.96 30.31
C ASN A 137 18.02 -7.86 30.69
N GLY A 138 18.81 -8.31 29.71
CA GLY A 138 19.94 -9.23 29.91
C GLY A 138 19.52 -10.68 30.21
N ALA A 139 18.28 -11.04 29.86
CA ALA A 139 17.72 -12.40 29.98
C ALA A 139 16.60 -12.65 28.95
N GLY A 140 16.63 -11.96 27.79
CA GLY A 140 15.66 -12.10 26.71
C GLY A 140 14.22 -11.87 27.14
N GLY A 141 13.98 -10.83 27.93
CA GLY A 141 12.65 -10.30 28.13
C GLY A 141 12.70 -8.79 27.95
N PHE A 142 11.71 -8.23 27.27
CA PHE A 142 11.73 -6.80 26.98
C PHE A 142 11.21 -5.98 28.16
N LEU A 143 11.80 -4.80 28.34
CA LEU A 143 11.28 -3.73 29.19
C LEU A 143 10.04 -3.09 28.52
N PRO A 144 9.19 -2.36 29.28
CA PRO A 144 8.04 -1.67 28.71
C PRO A 144 8.46 -0.69 27.60
N ARG A 145 7.71 -0.66 26.49
CA ARG A 145 8.06 0.14 25.30
C ARG A 145 8.23 1.62 25.60
N VAL A 146 9.18 2.24 24.91
CA VAL A 146 9.29 3.69 24.77
C VAL A 146 8.90 4.06 23.34
N LEU A 147 8.03 5.07 23.20
CA LEU A 147 7.57 5.58 21.91
C LEU A 147 8.40 6.79 21.49
N TYR A 148 8.99 6.72 20.31
CA TYR A 148 9.71 7.83 19.69
C TYR A 148 8.92 8.35 18.49
N PRO A 149 8.52 9.64 18.47
CA PRO A 149 7.84 10.24 17.32
C PRO A 149 8.72 10.26 16.07
N VAL A 150 8.12 9.92 14.92
CA VAL A 150 8.76 9.94 13.60
C VAL A 150 7.81 10.60 12.58
N GLY A 151 8.04 10.41 11.27
CA GLY A 151 7.08 10.79 10.23
C GLY A 151 5.82 9.92 10.20
N GLU A 152 5.07 10.02 9.11
CA GLU A 152 3.78 9.35 8.94
C GLU A 152 3.89 8.02 8.17
N ASP A 153 3.28 6.98 8.72
CA ASP A 153 3.25 5.60 8.23
C ASP A 153 4.68 5.00 8.07
N PRO A 154 5.40 4.75 9.19
CA PRO A 154 6.72 4.16 9.16
C PRO A 154 6.66 2.68 8.72
N VAL A 155 7.47 2.31 7.72
CA VAL A 155 7.41 1.01 7.05
C VAL A 155 8.69 0.18 7.15
N HIS A 156 9.84 0.82 7.39
CA HIS A 156 11.16 0.21 7.46
C HIS A 156 12.01 0.94 8.50
N VAL A 157 12.83 0.21 9.25
CA VAL A 157 13.82 0.76 10.18
C VAL A 157 15.14 -0.02 10.05
N ILE A 158 16.26 0.69 10.12
CA ILE A 158 17.62 0.14 10.13
C ILE A 158 18.48 0.89 11.14
N ALA A 159 19.51 0.23 11.67
CA ALA A 159 20.46 0.81 12.62
C ALA A 159 21.87 0.95 12.03
N HIS A 160 22.56 2.03 12.40
CA HIS A 160 23.97 2.28 12.07
C HIS A 160 24.52 3.44 12.93
N ASP A 161 25.82 3.51 13.13
CA ASP A 161 26.49 4.74 13.64
C ASP A 161 26.50 5.80 12.55
N LEU A 162 25.68 6.86 12.65
CA LEU A 162 25.55 7.89 11.61
C LEU A 162 26.41 9.14 11.90
N ASN A 163 26.91 9.29 13.13
CA ASN A 163 27.59 10.48 13.62
C ASN A 163 29.08 10.26 14.01
N GLY A 164 29.55 9.01 14.00
CA GLY A 164 30.91 8.60 14.33
C GLY A 164 31.22 8.47 15.83
N ASP A 165 30.22 8.44 16.71
CA ASP A 165 30.40 8.32 18.17
C ASP A 165 30.56 6.87 18.67
N GLY A 166 30.18 5.89 17.84
CA GLY A 166 30.25 4.45 18.10
C GLY A 166 28.92 3.79 18.45
N SER A 167 27.85 4.55 18.68
CA SER A 167 26.51 4.04 19.02
C SER A 167 25.70 3.68 17.78
N ASN A 168 24.75 2.74 17.89
CA ASN A 168 23.76 2.51 16.85
C ASN A 168 22.65 3.57 16.88
N ASP A 169 22.65 4.51 15.93
CA ASP A 169 21.52 5.39 15.62
C ASP A 169 20.45 4.63 14.79
N LEU A 170 19.27 5.24 14.59
CA LEU A 170 18.18 4.65 13.78
C LEU A 170 17.79 5.53 12.59
N VAL A 171 17.53 4.89 11.45
CA VAL A 171 16.92 5.49 10.25
C VAL A 171 15.58 4.81 9.95
N VAL A 172 14.50 5.60 9.86
CA VAL A 172 13.13 5.12 9.62
C VAL A 172 12.58 5.69 8.32
N CYS A 173 12.01 4.86 7.44
CA CYS A 173 11.28 5.32 6.25
C CYS A 173 9.81 5.55 6.55
N ASN A 174 9.31 6.76 6.27
CA ASN A 174 7.92 7.15 6.54
C ASN A 174 7.15 7.32 5.22
N ALA A 175 6.39 6.29 4.84
CA ALA A 175 5.86 6.14 3.48
C ALA A 175 4.75 7.14 3.11
N ARG A 176 4.14 7.82 4.09
CA ARG A 176 3.03 8.77 3.87
C ARG A 176 3.43 10.23 3.97
N SER A 177 4.43 10.57 4.79
CA SER A 177 4.99 11.93 4.91
C SER A 177 6.04 12.27 3.84
N ASP A 178 6.51 11.28 3.08
CA ASP A 178 7.56 11.44 2.06
C ASP A 178 8.90 11.94 2.65
N ASP A 179 9.22 11.45 3.85
CA ASP A 179 10.46 11.72 4.57
C ASP A 179 11.07 10.46 5.21
N ILE A 180 12.32 10.58 5.64
CA ILE A 180 12.96 9.65 6.58
C ILE A 180 13.19 10.35 7.92
N SER A 181 13.11 9.61 9.02
CA SER A 181 13.45 10.11 10.35
C SER A 181 14.78 9.53 10.81
N LEU A 182 15.71 10.39 11.23
CA LEU A 182 16.93 10.01 11.92
C LEU A 182 16.74 10.18 13.43
N LEU A 183 17.14 9.18 14.22
CA LEU A 183 17.12 9.24 15.68
C LEU A 183 18.52 8.94 16.19
N PHE A 184 19.19 9.96 16.73
CA PHE A 184 20.54 9.83 17.27
C PHE A 184 20.52 9.29 18.70
N ASN A 185 21.32 8.26 18.96
CA ASN A 185 21.36 7.52 20.23
C ASN A 185 22.23 8.27 21.28
N HIS A 186 22.06 7.92 22.55
CA HIS A 186 22.82 8.43 23.69
C HIS A 186 23.77 7.39 24.30
N ALA A 187 24.04 6.30 23.57
CA ALA A 187 24.73 5.09 24.04
C ALA A 187 24.05 4.42 25.26
N ASP A 188 22.75 4.65 25.46
CA ASP A 188 21.96 4.03 26.54
C ASP A 188 20.57 3.55 26.08
N GLY A 189 20.37 3.41 24.76
CA GLY A 189 19.10 3.02 24.14
C GLY A 189 17.99 4.07 24.32
N THR A 190 18.39 5.33 24.50
CA THR A 190 17.50 6.49 24.39
C THR A 190 18.01 7.45 23.32
N PHE A 191 17.09 8.20 22.71
CA PHE A 191 17.35 9.01 21.52
C PHE A 191 16.91 10.47 21.69
N ASP A 192 17.54 11.36 20.92
CA ASP A 192 17.11 12.74 20.70
C ASP A 192 15.75 12.84 19.96
N ASP A 193 15.16 14.04 19.90
CA ASP A 193 14.00 14.34 19.04
C ASP A 193 14.35 14.05 17.56
N ALA A 194 13.50 13.31 16.85
CA ALA A 194 13.79 12.84 15.49
C ALA A 194 14.04 13.97 14.47
N VAL A 195 15.09 13.82 13.66
CA VAL A 195 15.42 14.72 12.55
C VAL A 195 14.81 14.17 11.27
N ASN A 196 13.70 14.77 10.82
CA ASN A 196 13.05 14.39 9.57
C ASN A 196 13.72 15.06 8.35
N LEU A 197 14.10 14.24 7.35
CA LEU A 197 14.69 14.66 6.09
C LEU A 197 13.77 14.26 4.92
N PRO A 198 13.33 15.20 4.06
CA PRO A 198 12.50 14.86 2.90
C PRO A 198 13.29 14.04 1.88
N VAL A 199 12.58 13.13 1.18
CA VAL A 199 13.10 12.31 0.07
C VAL A 199 12.02 12.22 -1.03
N ALA A 200 12.27 11.52 -2.14
CA ALA A 200 11.24 11.34 -3.17
C ALA A 200 10.08 10.43 -2.69
N GLU A 201 8.94 10.48 -3.40
CA GLU A 201 7.64 10.03 -2.86
C GLU A 201 7.57 8.54 -2.44
N SER A 202 6.97 8.34 -1.26
CA SER A 202 6.67 7.05 -0.66
C SER A 202 7.90 6.14 -0.51
N PRO A 203 8.86 6.52 0.36
CA PRO A 203 10.01 5.69 0.70
C PRO A 203 9.58 4.40 1.41
N VAL A 204 10.01 3.25 0.91
CA VAL A 204 9.63 1.91 1.43
C VAL A 204 10.79 1.11 2.01
N TYR A 205 12.03 1.51 1.72
CA TYR A 205 13.25 0.85 2.19
C TYR A 205 14.40 1.86 2.26
N VAL A 206 15.37 1.64 3.15
CA VAL A 206 16.64 2.39 3.16
C VAL A 206 17.82 1.45 3.36
N ALA A 207 18.91 1.71 2.63
CA ALA A 207 20.22 1.09 2.82
C ALA A 207 21.22 2.15 3.29
N VAL A 208 22.23 1.71 4.06
CA VAL A 208 23.25 2.54 4.69
C VAL A 208 24.64 2.06 4.30
N GLY A 209 25.55 2.97 3.97
CA GLY A 209 26.96 2.65 3.71
C GLY A 209 27.73 3.75 2.98
N ASP A 210 29.06 3.75 3.11
CA ASP A 210 29.99 4.72 2.51
C ASP A 210 30.06 4.56 0.98
N ILE A 211 29.21 5.29 0.24
CA ILE A 211 29.20 5.30 -1.23
C ILE A 211 30.03 6.47 -1.79
N SER A 212 30.25 7.52 -1.00
CA SER A 212 31.13 8.64 -1.33
C SER A 212 32.63 8.30 -1.26
N VAL A 213 32.99 7.25 -0.50
CA VAL A 213 34.35 6.78 -0.19
C VAL A 213 35.17 7.81 0.59
N ASP A 214 34.51 8.52 1.52
CA ASP A 214 35.15 9.46 2.44
C ASP A 214 35.32 8.93 3.87
N GLY A 215 34.64 7.82 4.19
CA GLY A 215 34.69 7.13 5.48
C GLY A 215 33.44 7.28 6.34
N PHE A 216 32.41 7.98 5.87
CA PHE A 216 31.14 8.15 6.58
C PHE A 216 29.99 7.37 5.90
N PRO A 217 29.00 6.89 6.66
CA PRO A 217 27.89 6.13 6.09
C PRO A 217 26.83 7.05 5.49
N ASP A 218 26.65 6.93 4.17
CA ASP A 218 25.61 7.60 3.39
C ASP A 218 24.29 6.82 3.41
N LEU A 219 23.18 7.46 3.00
CA LEU A 219 21.84 6.86 2.97
C LEU A 219 21.27 6.81 1.54
N ILE A 220 20.72 5.66 1.16
CA ILE A 220 20.01 5.49 -0.11
C ILE A 220 18.61 4.93 0.18
N THR A 221 17.56 5.69 -0.17
CA THR A 221 16.16 5.24 -0.02
C THR A 221 15.62 4.62 -1.31
N ALA A 222 14.71 3.65 -1.21
CA ALA A 222 13.90 3.16 -2.31
C ALA A 222 12.52 3.85 -2.28
N ASN A 223 12.22 4.66 -3.28
CA ASN A 223 11.06 5.52 -3.35
C ASN A 223 10.06 4.94 -4.35
N SER A 224 8.95 4.40 -3.84
CA SER A 224 8.05 3.55 -4.62
C SER A 224 7.19 4.33 -5.63
N ARG A 225 7.10 5.66 -5.49
CA ARG A 225 6.40 6.58 -6.40
C ARG A 225 7.33 7.73 -6.83
N PRO A 226 7.44 8.08 -8.12
CA PRO A 226 7.00 7.30 -9.27
C PRO A 226 7.83 6.02 -9.48
N GLY A 227 9.03 5.94 -8.90
CA GLY A 227 9.96 4.83 -9.09
C GLY A 227 11.43 5.27 -9.15
N SER A 228 12.00 5.63 -8.01
CA SER A 228 13.33 6.23 -7.91
C SER A 228 14.07 5.83 -6.62
N ILE A 229 15.32 6.25 -6.51
CA ILE A 229 16.06 6.30 -5.25
C ILE A 229 16.48 7.75 -4.96
N SER A 230 16.54 8.12 -3.68
CA SER A 230 17.23 9.34 -3.23
C SER A 230 18.59 8.95 -2.65
N ILE A 231 19.64 9.68 -3.00
CA ILE A 231 20.99 9.51 -2.45
C ILE A 231 21.30 10.72 -1.56
N LEU A 232 21.51 10.47 -0.26
CA LEU A 232 21.83 11.46 0.75
C LEU A 232 23.23 11.21 1.29
N LEU A 233 24.16 12.15 1.07
CA LEU A 233 25.54 12.02 1.54
C LEU A 233 25.70 12.62 2.93
N ASN A 234 26.51 11.97 3.77
CA ASN A 234 26.81 12.36 5.15
C ASN A 234 28.01 13.33 5.21
N ASP A 235 28.00 14.31 6.11
CA ASP A 235 29.18 15.16 6.39
C ASP A 235 30.12 14.60 7.48
N GLY A 236 29.71 13.50 8.10
CA GLY A 236 30.43 12.78 9.16
C GLY A 236 30.12 13.23 10.58
N GLU A 237 29.25 14.24 10.76
CA GLU A 237 28.71 14.63 12.07
C GLU A 237 27.17 14.48 12.09
N GLY A 238 26.64 13.56 11.28
CA GLY A 238 25.21 13.23 11.18
C GLY A 238 24.39 14.21 10.33
N VAL A 239 25.01 15.11 9.57
CA VAL A 239 24.29 16.05 8.70
C VAL A 239 24.30 15.54 7.26
N PHE A 240 23.11 15.33 6.70
CA PHE A 240 22.93 14.77 5.37
C PHE A 240 22.47 15.81 4.34
N GLU A 241 23.02 15.76 3.12
CA GLU A 241 22.57 16.54 1.95
C GLU A 241 22.06 15.57 0.86
N GLU A 242 20.82 15.73 0.40
CA GLU A 242 20.32 14.98 -0.78
C GLU A 242 21.02 15.51 -2.04
N VAL A 243 21.75 14.62 -2.74
CA VAL A 243 22.59 14.98 -3.88
C VAL A 243 21.92 14.65 -5.21
N GLU A 244 21.22 13.51 -5.32
CA GLU A 244 20.58 13.07 -6.56
C GLU A 244 19.35 12.18 -6.30
N GLU A 245 18.26 12.46 -7.01
CA GLU A 245 17.16 11.50 -7.23
C GLU A 245 17.46 10.75 -8.54
N VAL A 246 17.58 9.42 -8.48
CA VAL A 246 17.86 8.58 -9.66
C VAL A 246 16.62 7.72 -9.99
N PRO A 247 15.97 7.90 -11.15
CA PRO A 247 14.91 7.01 -11.61
C PRO A 247 15.47 5.61 -11.95
N VAL A 248 15.13 4.61 -11.14
CA VAL A 248 15.62 3.22 -11.29
C VAL A 248 14.57 2.24 -11.80
N GLY A 249 13.28 2.59 -11.76
CA GLY A 249 12.17 1.74 -12.18
C GLY A 249 10.99 1.80 -11.20
N ARG A 250 9.81 1.37 -11.65
CA ARG A 250 8.53 1.62 -10.96
C ARG A 250 8.20 0.55 -9.94
N LEU A 251 7.65 1.01 -8.81
CA LEU A 251 7.45 0.21 -7.60
C LEU A 251 8.77 -0.44 -7.15
N VAL A 252 9.78 0.38 -6.85
CA VAL A 252 11.01 -0.07 -6.18
C VAL A 252 10.63 -0.62 -4.81
N ASP A 253 10.96 -1.87 -4.51
CA ASP A 253 10.61 -2.51 -3.21
C ASP A 253 11.82 -2.67 -2.28
N ARG A 254 13.03 -2.83 -2.83
CA ARG A 254 14.29 -2.95 -2.09
C ARG A 254 15.41 -2.18 -2.79
N VAL A 255 16.36 -1.71 -1.98
CA VAL A 255 17.70 -1.28 -2.41
C VAL A 255 18.77 -2.03 -1.61
N ARG A 256 19.94 -2.22 -2.22
CA ARG A 256 21.13 -2.88 -1.68
C ARG A 256 22.38 -2.10 -2.08
N LEU A 257 23.35 -2.01 -1.18
CA LEU A 257 24.71 -1.52 -1.46
C LEU A 257 25.65 -2.73 -1.47
N LEU A 258 26.37 -2.95 -2.57
CA LEU A 258 27.09 -4.19 -2.84
C LEU A 258 28.33 -3.90 -3.69
N ASN A 259 29.46 -4.56 -3.44
CA ASN A 259 30.61 -4.51 -4.35
C ASN A 259 30.41 -5.55 -5.47
N LEU A 260 29.96 -5.13 -6.65
CA LEU A 260 29.59 -6.01 -7.78
C LEU A 260 30.64 -6.03 -8.88
N ASP A 261 31.49 -5.00 -9.03
CA ASP A 261 32.61 -4.98 -10.00
C ASP A 261 33.98 -5.34 -9.40
N GLY A 262 34.08 -5.40 -8.07
CA GLY A 262 35.31 -5.78 -7.35
C GLY A 262 36.25 -4.62 -7.01
N ASP A 263 35.92 -3.37 -7.32
CA ASP A 263 36.77 -2.21 -7.03
C ASP A 263 36.82 -1.80 -5.53
N ALA A 264 35.90 -2.36 -4.74
CA ALA A 264 35.70 -2.13 -3.29
C ALA A 264 35.07 -0.78 -2.90
N ILE A 265 34.35 -0.16 -3.85
CA ILE A 265 33.33 0.87 -3.62
C ILE A 265 31.94 0.18 -3.71
N PRO A 266 30.89 0.66 -3.02
CA PRO A 266 29.55 0.10 -3.18
C PRO A 266 28.86 0.54 -4.49
N ASP A 267 28.49 -0.44 -5.31
CA ASP A 267 27.47 -0.31 -6.33
C ASP A 267 26.06 -0.34 -5.69
N ILE A 268 25.07 0.26 -6.36
CA ILE A 268 23.66 0.20 -5.94
C ILE A 268 22.91 -0.83 -6.77
N ALA A 269 22.20 -1.75 -6.12
CA ALA A 269 21.24 -2.66 -6.78
C ALA A 269 19.82 -2.44 -6.23
N THR A 270 18.83 -2.43 -7.12
CA THR A 270 17.42 -2.15 -6.83
C THR A 270 16.51 -3.12 -7.54
N VAL A 271 15.32 -3.39 -6.98
CA VAL A 271 14.32 -4.31 -7.56
C VAL A 271 13.01 -3.59 -7.82
N ASN A 272 12.57 -3.64 -9.08
CA ASN A 272 11.47 -2.85 -9.62
C ASN A 272 10.27 -3.76 -9.93
N ARG A 273 9.33 -3.84 -8.99
CA ARG A 273 8.22 -4.81 -9.03
C ARG A 273 7.36 -4.68 -10.29
N PHE A 274 7.10 -3.46 -10.76
CA PHE A 274 6.27 -3.26 -11.97
C PHE A 274 7.07 -3.50 -13.25
N ASP A 275 8.25 -2.89 -13.39
CA ASP A 275 9.05 -2.95 -14.62
C ASP A 275 9.69 -4.32 -14.86
N ARG A 276 9.56 -5.26 -13.92
CA ARG A 276 10.18 -6.59 -13.97
C ARG A 276 11.70 -6.53 -14.17
N THR A 277 12.35 -5.58 -13.51
CA THR A 277 13.79 -5.38 -13.64
C THR A 277 14.48 -5.37 -12.28
N VAL A 278 15.71 -5.86 -12.28
CA VAL A 278 16.73 -5.41 -11.34
C VAL A 278 17.52 -4.30 -12.03
N ALA A 279 17.65 -3.14 -11.38
CA ALA A 279 18.44 -2.03 -11.88
C ALA A 279 19.71 -1.86 -11.02
N VAL A 280 20.85 -1.74 -11.70
CA VAL A 280 22.18 -1.66 -11.10
C VAL A 280 22.87 -0.36 -11.54
N ILE A 281 23.33 0.42 -10.58
CA ILE A 281 24.11 1.65 -10.79
C ILE A 281 25.52 1.39 -10.28
N GLY A 282 26.50 1.49 -11.18
CA GLY A 282 27.90 1.37 -10.81
C GLY A 282 28.41 2.55 -9.95
N SER A 283 29.33 2.27 -9.01
CA SER A 283 30.03 3.17 -8.08
C SER A 283 30.17 4.65 -8.51
N LEU A 284 30.08 5.59 -7.54
CA LEU A 284 30.02 7.06 -7.74
C LEU A 284 31.28 7.67 -8.39
N GLY A 285 31.38 7.46 -9.71
CA GLY A 285 32.48 7.83 -10.58
C GLY A 285 32.44 7.11 -11.93
N GLY A 286 31.77 5.96 -12.00
CA GLY A 286 31.52 5.18 -13.22
C GLY A 286 30.10 5.30 -13.80
N VAL A 287 29.11 5.74 -12.98
CA VAL A 287 27.68 5.95 -13.28
C VAL A 287 27.20 5.33 -14.60
N SER A 288 27.03 4.01 -14.59
CA SER A 288 26.28 3.31 -15.63
C SER A 288 25.09 2.61 -14.99
N LEU A 289 23.89 3.15 -15.24
CA LEU A 289 22.62 2.55 -14.86
C LEU A 289 22.27 1.47 -15.90
N ASN A 290 22.11 0.24 -15.45
CA ASN A 290 21.82 -0.92 -16.28
C ASN A 290 20.59 -1.65 -15.74
N PHE A 291 19.72 -2.10 -16.64
CA PHE A 291 18.48 -2.80 -16.30
C PHE A 291 18.56 -4.25 -16.79
N TYR A 292 18.13 -5.18 -15.95
CA TYR A 292 18.14 -6.62 -16.23
C TYR A 292 16.75 -7.20 -16.01
N GLU A 293 16.15 -7.77 -17.05
CA GLU A 293 14.82 -8.39 -17.00
C GLU A 293 14.81 -9.62 -16.07
N VAL A 294 13.74 -9.77 -15.29
CA VAL A 294 13.48 -10.88 -14.35
C VAL A 294 11.99 -11.29 -14.39
N GLY A 295 11.57 -12.18 -13.49
CA GLY A 295 10.18 -12.66 -13.37
C GLY A 295 9.13 -11.56 -13.19
N ILE A 296 7.85 -11.93 -13.20
CA ILE A 296 6.76 -10.96 -13.00
C ILE A 296 6.62 -10.65 -11.50
N TRP A 297 6.62 -9.36 -11.14
CA TRP A 297 6.59 -8.88 -9.76
C TRP A 297 7.75 -9.41 -8.90
N PRO A 298 9.00 -9.01 -9.20
CA PRO A 298 10.14 -9.30 -8.34
C PRO A 298 10.04 -8.47 -7.05
N ASP A 299 10.10 -9.15 -5.91
CA ASP A 299 9.83 -8.55 -4.59
C ASP A 299 11.10 -8.46 -3.73
N GLU A 300 11.75 -9.59 -3.43
CA GLU A 300 13.02 -9.61 -2.69
C GLU A 300 14.25 -9.49 -3.59
N LEU A 301 15.34 -8.99 -3.03
CA LEU A 301 16.65 -8.93 -3.68
C LEU A 301 17.76 -9.37 -2.73
N ILE A 302 18.42 -10.48 -3.07
CA ILE A 302 19.54 -11.07 -2.32
C ILE A 302 20.77 -11.14 -3.23
N ALA A 303 21.95 -11.04 -2.63
CA ALA A 303 23.24 -11.17 -3.29
C ALA A 303 24.02 -12.35 -2.71
N ALA A 304 24.61 -13.19 -3.56
CA ALA A 304 25.41 -14.35 -3.17
C ALA A 304 26.33 -14.77 -4.33
N ASP A 305 27.49 -15.37 -4.05
CA ASP A 305 28.26 -16.08 -5.07
C ASP A 305 27.58 -17.43 -5.35
N LEU A 306 26.67 -17.47 -6.33
CA LEU A 306 25.92 -18.70 -6.64
C LEU A 306 26.82 -19.70 -7.38
N ASN A 307 27.73 -19.21 -8.22
CA ASN A 307 28.47 -20.02 -9.18
C ASN A 307 29.88 -20.46 -8.73
N GLY A 308 30.43 -19.82 -7.70
CA GLY A 308 31.72 -20.13 -7.08
C GLY A 308 32.92 -19.44 -7.73
N ASP A 309 32.72 -18.31 -8.42
CA ASP A 309 33.81 -17.53 -9.03
C ASP A 309 34.33 -16.36 -8.17
N GLY A 310 33.64 -16.05 -7.07
CA GLY A 310 33.99 -14.99 -6.13
C GLY A 310 33.35 -13.63 -6.42
N ALA A 311 32.55 -13.49 -7.47
CA ALA A 311 31.68 -12.32 -7.67
C ALA A 311 30.31 -12.52 -6.99
N LEU A 312 29.65 -11.42 -6.61
CA LEU A 312 28.27 -11.49 -6.12
C LEU A 312 27.30 -11.54 -7.31
N ASP A 313 26.61 -12.67 -7.47
CA ASP A 313 25.41 -12.81 -8.28
C ASP A 313 24.20 -12.20 -7.55
N LEU A 314 23.12 -11.89 -8.29
CA LEU A 314 21.88 -11.34 -7.73
C LEU A 314 20.71 -12.32 -7.95
N ILE A 315 19.84 -12.47 -6.96
CA ILE A 315 18.70 -13.39 -7.02
C ILE A 315 17.42 -12.76 -6.42
N THR A 316 16.29 -12.99 -7.08
CA THR A 316 14.99 -12.39 -6.74
C THR A 316 13.84 -13.37 -6.96
N ALA A 317 12.76 -13.23 -6.17
CA ALA A 317 11.53 -14.01 -6.34
C ALA A 317 10.44 -13.17 -7.01
N GLY A 318 9.95 -13.64 -8.16
CA GLY A 318 8.87 -13.06 -8.94
C GLY A 318 7.51 -13.62 -8.53
N GLY A 319 6.80 -12.88 -7.66
CA GLY A 319 5.53 -13.28 -7.04
C GLY A 319 4.43 -13.62 -8.05
N LEU A 320 4.20 -12.80 -9.07
CA LEU A 320 3.21 -13.12 -10.11
C LEU A 320 3.78 -14.00 -11.24
N GLY A 321 5.10 -14.21 -11.27
CA GLY A 321 5.76 -15.11 -12.21
C GLY A 321 5.73 -16.58 -11.79
N ASN A 322 5.54 -16.86 -10.49
CA ASN A 322 5.79 -18.18 -9.87
C ASN A 322 7.24 -18.68 -10.12
N THR A 323 8.18 -17.74 -10.11
CA THR A 323 9.59 -17.96 -10.51
C THR A 323 10.57 -17.33 -9.54
N VAL A 324 11.73 -17.95 -9.37
CA VAL A 324 12.96 -17.28 -8.90
C VAL A 324 13.83 -16.94 -10.10
N SER A 325 14.35 -15.73 -10.19
CA SER A 325 15.26 -15.29 -11.24
C SER A 325 16.66 -15.09 -10.65
N ALA A 326 17.65 -15.81 -11.18
CA ALA A 326 19.07 -15.58 -10.89
C ALA A 326 19.74 -14.79 -12.02
N LEU A 327 20.46 -13.75 -11.65
CA LEU A 327 21.29 -12.89 -12.51
C LEU A 327 22.75 -13.16 -12.15
N TYR A 328 23.45 -13.88 -13.02
CA TYR A 328 24.88 -14.17 -12.83
C TYR A 328 25.72 -12.97 -13.25
N ASN A 329 26.68 -12.59 -12.42
CA ASN A 329 27.64 -11.51 -12.64
C ASN A 329 28.76 -11.98 -13.59
N ASN A 330 29.55 -11.05 -14.12
CA ASN A 330 30.76 -11.33 -14.89
C ASN A 330 32.06 -10.95 -14.16
N GLY A 331 31.96 -10.47 -12.92
CA GLY A 331 33.08 -9.90 -12.15
C GLY A 331 33.49 -8.49 -12.58
N GLU A 332 32.63 -7.77 -13.30
CA GLU A 332 32.79 -6.36 -13.70
C GLU A 332 31.46 -5.57 -13.49
N GLY A 333 30.59 -6.02 -12.58
CA GLY A 333 29.27 -5.42 -12.32
C GLY A 333 28.26 -5.58 -13.47
N ARG A 334 28.53 -6.50 -14.42
CA ARG A 334 27.69 -6.74 -15.60
C ARG A 334 27.04 -8.12 -15.55
N PHE A 335 25.72 -8.14 -15.44
CA PHE A 335 24.98 -9.38 -15.37
C PHE A 335 24.66 -9.96 -16.75
N PHE A 336 24.58 -11.29 -16.82
CA PHE A 336 24.03 -12.01 -17.97
C PHE A 336 22.49 -11.93 -17.97
N SER A 337 21.85 -12.45 -19.02
CA SER A 337 20.39 -12.66 -19.01
C SER A 337 20.00 -13.59 -17.86
N SER A 338 18.89 -13.29 -17.18
CA SER A 338 18.42 -14.07 -16.04
C SER A 338 18.10 -15.53 -16.41
N VAL A 339 18.34 -16.43 -15.45
CA VAL A 339 17.82 -17.80 -15.48
C VAL A 339 16.62 -17.85 -14.55
N GLU A 340 15.45 -18.22 -15.09
CA GLU A 340 14.21 -18.37 -14.33
C GLU A 340 13.98 -19.84 -13.91
N TYR A 341 13.72 -20.05 -12.62
CA TYR A 341 13.41 -21.33 -11.99
C TYR A 341 11.97 -21.31 -11.49
N VAL A 342 11.13 -22.25 -11.95
CA VAL A 342 9.71 -22.32 -11.52
C VAL A 342 9.60 -22.90 -10.12
N VAL A 343 8.88 -22.21 -9.23
CA VAL A 343 8.68 -22.58 -7.81
C VAL A 343 7.19 -22.88 -7.53
N GLY A 344 6.71 -22.64 -6.31
CA GLY A 344 5.29 -22.67 -5.97
C GLY A 344 4.52 -21.46 -6.50
N GLU A 345 3.22 -21.41 -6.20
CA GLU A 345 2.37 -20.29 -6.60
C GLU A 345 2.52 -19.13 -5.62
N ARG A 346 2.79 -17.94 -6.16
CA ARG A 346 3.00 -16.68 -5.46
C ARG A 346 4.07 -16.73 -4.35
N PRO A 347 5.36 -16.89 -4.70
CA PRO A 347 6.46 -16.71 -3.76
C PRO A 347 6.44 -15.28 -3.17
N ALA A 348 6.46 -15.18 -1.84
CA ALA A 348 6.42 -13.90 -1.10
C ALA A 348 7.69 -13.62 -0.27
N ALA A 349 8.52 -14.65 -0.04
CA ALA A 349 9.83 -14.51 0.57
C ALA A 349 10.82 -15.50 -0.07
N LEU A 350 12.09 -15.13 -0.03
CA LEU A 350 13.24 -15.85 -0.58
C LEU A 350 14.36 -15.84 0.46
N VAL A 351 15.06 -16.96 0.62
CA VAL A 351 16.30 -17.07 1.41
C VAL A 351 17.36 -17.82 0.61
N VAL A 352 18.63 -17.60 0.94
CA VAL A 352 19.80 -18.20 0.27
C VAL A 352 20.82 -18.62 1.33
N ALA A 353 21.18 -19.91 1.35
CA ALA A 353 22.14 -20.50 2.28
C ALA A 353 22.61 -21.87 1.78
N ASP A 354 23.77 -22.36 2.23
CA ASP A 354 24.15 -23.77 2.00
C ASP A 354 23.32 -24.68 2.92
N PHE A 355 22.26 -25.30 2.37
CA PHE A 355 21.42 -26.23 3.13
C PHE A 355 22.00 -27.65 3.18
N ASN A 356 23.07 -27.96 2.45
CA ASN A 356 23.49 -29.35 2.21
C ASN A 356 24.96 -29.65 2.60
N GLY A 357 25.74 -28.63 2.94
CA GLY A 357 27.11 -28.71 3.42
C GLY A 357 28.17 -28.93 2.35
N ASP A 358 27.87 -28.66 1.06
CA ASP A 358 28.84 -28.78 -0.03
C ASP A 358 29.64 -27.49 -0.34
N GLY A 359 29.24 -26.36 0.25
CA GLY A 359 29.87 -25.05 0.09
C GLY A 359 29.25 -24.18 -1.01
N SER A 360 28.25 -24.68 -1.74
CA SER A 360 27.47 -23.91 -2.72
C SER A 360 26.19 -23.37 -2.07
N PRO A 361 25.82 -22.09 -2.22
CA PRO A 361 24.55 -21.60 -1.69
C PRO A 361 23.36 -22.15 -2.49
N ASP A 362 22.42 -22.75 -1.76
CA ASP A 362 21.08 -23.14 -2.21
C ASP A 362 20.09 -21.99 -1.98
N ALA A 363 18.86 -22.10 -2.49
CA ALA A 363 17.79 -21.14 -2.26
C ALA A 363 16.46 -21.79 -1.85
N ALA A 364 15.61 -21.06 -1.14
CA ALA A 364 14.25 -21.50 -0.80
C ALA A 364 13.23 -20.35 -0.88
N THR A 365 11.99 -20.64 -1.29
CA THR A 365 10.89 -19.65 -1.33
C THR A 365 9.64 -20.11 -0.59
N ALA A 366 9.05 -19.22 0.20
CA ALA A 366 7.72 -19.41 0.79
C ALA A 366 6.64 -18.95 -0.19
N ASN A 367 5.75 -19.86 -0.59
CA ASN A 367 4.80 -19.66 -1.69
C ASN A 367 3.37 -19.52 -1.15
N THR A 368 2.91 -18.29 -0.98
CA THR A 368 1.64 -17.94 -0.32
C THR A 368 0.42 -18.47 -1.06
N GLY A 369 0.52 -18.72 -2.37
CA GLY A 369 -0.56 -19.26 -3.20
C GLY A 369 -0.68 -20.79 -3.12
N SER A 370 0.44 -21.52 -3.13
CA SER A 370 0.44 -23.00 -3.09
C SER A 370 0.50 -23.60 -1.67
N GLY A 371 0.79 -22.79 -0.64
CA GLY A 371 0.87 -23.26 0.74
C GLY A 371 2.07 -24.16 1.02
N ASP A 372 3.14 -23.99 0.23
CA ASP A 372 4.38 -24.77 0.32
C ASP A 372 5.62 -23.87 0.35
N ILE A 373 6.74 -24.42 0.81
CA ILE A 373 8.08 -23.90 0.54
C ILE A 373 8.70 -24.71 -0.59
N SER A 374 9.28 -24.04 -1.59
CA SER A 374 10.06 -24.70 -2.65
C SER A 374 11.54 -24.64 -2.29
N ILE A 375 12.26 -25.76 -2.41
CA ILE A 375 13.70 -25.87 -2.17
C ILE A 375 14.42 -26.03 -3.51
N LEU A 376 15.26 -25.04 -3.83
CA LEU A 376 16.06 -24.94 -5.02
C LEU A 376 17.53 -25.22 -4.68
N ARG A 377 17.98 -26.47 -4.85
CA ARG A 377 19.37 -26.83 -4.56
C ARG A 377 20.28 -26.51 -5.75
N ASN A 378 21.44 -25.93 -5.47
CA ASN A 378 22.55 -25.76 -6.40
C ASN A 378 23.06 -27.15 -6.89
N ASP A 379 23.66 -27.18 -8.07
CA ASP A 379 24.30 -28.38 -8.63
C ASP A 379 25.84 -28.36 -8.55
N GLY A 380 26.40 -27.34 -7.91
CA GLY A 380 27.84 -27.09 -7.82
C GLY A 380 28.43 -26.43 -9.08
N SER A 381 27.57 -25.93 -9.97
CA SER A 381 27.94 -25.06 -11.10
C SER A 381 27.15 -23.75 -11.14
N GLY A 382 26.42 -23.43 -10.05
CA GLY A 382 25.57 -22.26 -9.91
C GLY A 382 24.15 -22.42 -10.45
N LEU A 383 23.83 -23.54 -11.10
CA LEU A 383 22.48 -23.81 -11.58
C LEU A 383 21.62 -24.41 -10.46
N LEU A 384 20.46 -23.80 -10.22
CA LEU A 384 19.51 -24.24 -9.22
C LEU A 384 18.53 -25.29 -9.77
N VAL A 385 18.06 -26.20 -8.90
CA VAL A 385 17.15 -27.30 -9.25
C VAL A 385 16.09 -27.46 -8.17
N ASP A 386 14.80 -27.47 -8.54
CA ASP A 386 13.70 -27.88 -7.64
C ASP A 386 13.91 -29.34 -7.21
N VAL A 387 14.24 -29.54 -5.93
CA VAL A 387 14.50 -30.86 -5.33
C VAL A 387 13.42 -31.28 -4.34
N ALA A 388 12.66 -30.34 -3.79
CA ALA A 388 11.62 -30.60 -2.80
C ALA A 388 10.61 -29.46 -2.71
N ARG A 389 9.37 -29.82 -2.39
CA ARG A 389 8.33 -28.90 -1.92
C ARG A 389 7.84 -29.36 -0.55
N LEU A 390 7.84 -28.46 0.41
CA LEU A 390 7.49 -28.71 1.81
C LEU A 390 6.11 -28.08 2.07
N PRO A 391 5.03 -28.88 2.23
CA PRO A 391 3.73 -28.32 2.56
C PRO A 391 3.77 -27.70 3.97
N VAL A 392 3.48 -26.40 4.06
CA VAL A 392 3.48 -25.64 5.31
C VAL A 392 2.07 -25.13 5.69
N GLY A 393 1.09 -25.25 4.79
CA GLY A 393 -0.30 -24.85 5.06
C GLY A 393 -0.64 -23.48 4.48
N ASP A 394 -1.77 -22.92 4.90
CA ASP A 394 -2.37 -21.79 4.21
C ASP A 394 -1.60 -20.47 4.44
N ALA A 395 -1.31 -19.79 3.33
CA ALA A 395 -0.68 -18.47 3.27
C ALA A 395 0.63 -18.30 4.10
N PRO A 396 1.71 -19.04 3.80
CA PRO A 396 3.04 -18.71 4.32
C PRO A 396 3.46 -17.33 3.80
N SER A 397 3.86 -16.44 4.72
CA SER A 397 4.06 -15.01 4.46
C SER A 397 5.53 -14.55 4.51
N THR A 398 6.38 -15.16 5.33
CA THR A 398 7.83 -14.90 5.35
C THR A 398 8.65 -16.19 5.41
N LEU A 399 9.95 -16.09 5.18
CA LEU A 399 10.91 -17.18 5.29
C LEU A 399 12.23 -16.61 5.83
N ASP A 400 12.82 -17.26 6.82
CA ASP A 400 14.14 -16.94 7.37
C ASP A 400 14.92 -18.26 7.61
N ALA A 401 16.24 -18.17 7.77
CA ALA A 401 17.14 -19.32 7.76
C ALA A 401 18.33 -19.18 8.75
N ALA A 402 18.46 -20.12 9.69
CA ALA A 402 19.52 -20.16 10.70
C ALA A 402 19.69 -21.59 11.24
N ASP A 403 20.77 -21.89 11.97
CA ASP A 403 20.81 -23.10 12.81
C ASP A 403 19.89 -22.87 14.02
N LEU A 404 18.75 -23.54 14.08
CA LEU A 404 17.74 -23.38 15.12
C LEU A 404 17.81 -24.51 16.17
N ASN A 405 18.78 -25.42 16.07
CA ASN A 405 18.84 -26.62 16.89
C ASN A 405 20.21 -26.87 17.56
N GLY A 406 21.29 -26.27 17.04
CA GLY A 406 22.66 -26.32 17.54
C GLY A 406 23.53 -27.44 16.94
N ASP A 407 23.21 -27.94 15.75
CA ASP A 407 23.97 -29.02 15.09
C ASP A 407 24.85 -28.56 13.90
N GLY A 408 24.77 -27.30 13.51
CA GLY A 408 25.55 -26.67 12.44
C GLY A 408 24.93 -26.78 11.05
N ALA A 409 23.72 -27.33 10.90
CA ALA A 409 22.93 -27.26 9.67
C ALA A 409 22.04 -26.00 9.67
N VAL A 410 21.79 -25.43 8.49
CA VAL A 410 20.84 -24.31 8.36
C VAL A 410 19.42 -24.87 8.26
N ASP A 411 18.60 -24.56 9.26
CA ASP A 411 17.16 -24.82 9.34
C ASP A 411 16.35 -23.70 8.68
N LEU A 412 15.03 -23.88 8.53
CA LEU A 412 14.12 -22.87 7.98
C LEU A 412 12.98 -22.54 8.96
N VAL A 413 12.52 -21.28 8.94
CA VAL A 413 11.36 -20.81 9.71
C VAL A 413 10.42 -19.93 8.87
N THR A 414 9.11 -20.12 9.00
CA THR A 414 8.07 -19.38 8.24
C THR A 414 6.88 -19.00 9.11
N SER A 415 6.28 -17.83 8.87
CA SER A 415 4.97 -17.44 9.43
C SER A 415 3.82 -17.88 8.52
N THR A 416 2.76 -18.45 9.10
CA THR A 416 1.50 -18.73 8.40
C THR A 416 0.43 -17.73 8.82
N ALA A 417 0.05 -16.82 7.90
CA ALA A 417 -0.83 -15.70 8.23
C ALA A 417 -2.22 -16.16 8.69
N ASP A 418 -2.83 -17.11 7.96
CA ASP A 418 -4.13 -17.68 8.31
C ASP A 418 -4.03 -18.79 9.36
N GLY A 419 -2.90 -19.51 9.39
CA GLY A 419 -2.62 -20.60 10.34
C GLY A 419 -2.41 -20.16 11.79
N ARG A 420 -2.05 -18.88 12.02
CA ARG A 420 -1.69 -18.33 13.34
C ARG A 420 -0.52 -19.06 14.01
N ALA A 421 0.41 -19.56 13.22
CA ALA A 421 1.56 -20.31 13.69
C ALA A 421 2.83 -19.86 12.98
N VAL A 422 3.94 -19.92 13.72
CA VAL A 422 5.28 -19.99 13.14
C VAL A 422 5.67 -21.46 13.04
N LEU A 423 6.23 -21.83 11.89
CA LEU A 423 6.58 -23.21 11.58
C LEU A 423 8.08 -23.30 11.39
N VAL A 424 8.71 -24.22 12.13
CA VAL A 424 10.15 -24.49 12.09
C VAL A 424 10.40 -25.82 11.39
N MET A 425 11.38 -25.87 10.50
CA MET A 425 11.69 -27.04 9.68
C MET A 425 13.17 -27.37 9.82
N ILE A 426 13.46 -28.40 10.61
CA ILE A 426 14.82 -28.83 10.95
C ILE A 426 15.43 -29.64 9.80
N ASN A 427 16.67 -29.34 9.43
CA ASN A 427 17.44 -29.93 8.34
C ASN A 427 18.22 -31.18 8.83
N ASP A 428 18.43 -32.19 7.98
CA ASP A 428 19.28 -33.35 8.28
C ASP A 428 20.77 -33.15 7.93
N GLY A 429 21.16 -31.90 7.63
CA GLY A 429 22.49 -31.53 7.15
C GLY A 429 22.79 -32.02 5.72
N THR A 430 21.78 -32.46 4.96
CA THR A 430 21.92 -32.90 3.55
C THR A 430 20.91 -32.23 2.60
N GLY A 431 20.38 -31.07 2.99
CA GLY A 431 19.34 -30.35 2.25
C GLY A 431 17.98 -31.03 2.34
N ARG A 432 17.71 -31.78 3.43
CA ARG A 432 16.39 -32.38 3.69
C ARG A 432 15.82 -31.87 5.00
N PHE A 433 14.74 -31.13 4.86
CA PHE A 433 13.95 -30.65 5.98
C PHE A 433 12.98 -31.73 6.47
N GLY A 434 12.79 -31.77 7.79
CA GLY A 434 11.81 -32.60 8.47
C GLY A 434 10.36 -32.15 8.23
N ALA A 435 9.42 -32.78 8.94
CA ALA A 435 8.06 -32.26 9.00
C ALA A 435 8.04 -30.94 9.80
N PRO A 436 7.25 -29.93 9.41
CA PRO A 436 7.16 -28.68 10.15
C PRO A 436 6.75 -28.88 11.62
N ILE A 437 7.44 -28.19 12.51
CA ILE A 437 7.17 -28.09 13.95
C ILE A 437 6.33 -26.82 14.17
N GLU A 438 5.14 -26.96 14.73
CA GLU A 438 4.15 -25.89 14.84
C GLU A 438 4.24 -25.16 16.19
N HIS A 439 4.52 -23.86 16.14
CA HIS A 439 4.52 -22.95 17.28
C HIS A 439 3.39 -21.93 17.12
N GLY A 440 2.26 -22.18 17.77
CA GLY A 440 1.08 -21.31 17.72
C GLY A 440 1.34 -19.96 18.40
N VAL A 441 0.93 -18.87 17.73
CA VAL A 441 1.10 -17.48 18.17
C VAL A 441 -0.25 -16.76 18.28
N ALA A 442 -0.26 -15.58 18.89
CA ALA A 442 -1.44 -14.71 18.94
C ALA A 442 -1.57 -13.89 17.64
N GLY A 443 -2.78 -13.84 17.06
CA GLY A 443 -3.04 -13.10 15.82
C GLY A 443 -2.60 -13.82 14.55
N ALA A 444 -2.53 -13.08 13.43
CA ALA A 444 -1.96 -13.51 12.16
C ALA A 444 -0.52 -13.00 12.07
N PRO A 445 0.50 -13.87 12.09
CA PRO A 445 1.90 -13.43 12.00
C PRO A 445 2.18 -12.83 10.61
N ARG A 446 2.66 -11.58 10.60
CA ARG A 446 3.08 -10.84 9.41
C ARG A 446 4.54 -11.12 9.06
N ARG A 447 5.40 -11.25 10.07
CA ARG A 447 6.84 -11.53 9.90
C ARG A 447 7.42 -12.29 11.09
N VAL A 448 8.42 -13.12 10.80
CA VAL A 448 9.41 -13.63 11.76
C VAL A 448 10.76 -12.93 11.52
N ALA A 449 11.50 -12.63 12.59
CA ALA A 449 12.92 -12.31 12.58
C ALA A 449 13.66 -13.24 13.53
N VAL A 450 14.88 -13.64 13.19
CA VAL A 450 15.70 -14.59 13.95
C VAL A 450 16.90 -13.90 14.61
N GLY A 451 17.22 -14.26 15.86
CA GLY A 451 18.42 -13.78 16.56
C GLY A 451 18.45 -14.24 18.02
N ASP A 452 19.63 -14.46 18.59
CA ASP A 452 19.81 -14.76 20.03
C ASP A 452 19.48 -13.50 20.85
N VAL A 453 18.50 -13.57 21.77
CA VAL A 453 18.14 -12.43 22.63
C VAL A 453 18.39 -12.65 24.14
N ASP A 454 18.98 -13.78 24.57
CA ASP A 454 19.43 -13.97 25.97
C ASP A 454 20.89 -14.44 26.18
N GLY A 455 21.64 -14.63 25.10
CA GLY A 455 23.08 -14.90 25.10
C GLY A 455 23.44 -16.36 25.37
N ASP A 456 22.59 -17.31 24.99
CA ASP A 456 22.83 -18.75 25.16
C ASP A 456 23.45 -19.47 23.94
N GLU A 457 23.74 -18.72 22.88
CA GLU A 457 24.25 -19.17 21.57
C GLU A 457 23.22 -19.92 20.68
N LEU A 458 21.92 -19.93 21.04
CA LEU A 458 20.81 -20.43 20.21
C LEU A 458 19.93 -19.27 19.69
N PRO A 459 19.60 -19.19 18.38
CA PRO A 459 18.73 -18.13 17.89
C PRO A 459 17.28 -18.27 18.37
N ASP A 460 16.74 -17.20 18.95
CA ASP A 460 15.32 -16.99 19.28
C ASP A 460 14.54 -16.49 18.04
N LEU A 461 13.20 -16.48 18.12
CA LEU A 461 12.32 -15.95 17.07
C LEU A 461 11.44 -14.81 17.61
N ILE A 462 11.47 -13.65 16.94
CA ILE A 462 10.53 -12.55 17.18
C ILE A 462 9.49 -12.51 16.07
N VAL A 463 8.21 -12.44 16.45
CA VAL A 463 7.09 -12.57 15.53
C VAL A 463 6.17 -11.36 15.67
N THR A 464 6.08 -10.52 14.64
CA THR A 464 5.08 -9.43 14.59
C THR A 464 3.83 -9.89 13.86
N GLY A 465 2.66 -9.38 14.25
CA GLY A 465 1.40 -9.83 13.65
C GLY A 465 0.18 -8.98 13.96
N HIS A 466 -0.92 -9.31 13.28
CA HIS A 466 -2.18 -8.55 13.33
C HIS A 466 -3.24 -9.27 14.18
N THR A 467 -4.04 -8.55 14.98
CA THR A 467 -5.13 -9.17 15.74
C THR A 467 -6.28 -9.60 14.84
N VAL A 468 -6.24 -10.83 14.34
CA VAL A 468 -7.43 -11.45 13.72
C VAL A 468 -8.48 -11.63 14.83
N PRO A 469 -9.69 -11.05 14.71
CA PRO A 469 -10.71 -11.14 15.74
C PRO A 469 -10.97 -12.60 16.15
N THR A 470 -10.85 -12.88 17.44
CA THR A 470 -11.03 -14.22 17.99
C THR A 470 -12.50 -14.58 18.02
N LEU A 471 -12.98 -15.20 16.93
CA LEU A 471 -14.25 -15.92 16.93
C LEU A 471 -14.23 -16.93 18.09
N PRO A 472 -15.17 -16.85 19.05
CA PRO A 472 -15.28 -17.85 20.10
C PRO A 472 -15.58 -19.22 19.47
N PRO A 473 -15.00 -20.33 19.98
CA PRO A 473 -15.45 -21.66 19.60
C PRO A 473 -16.95 -21.77 19.89
N ALA A 474 -17.72 -22.27 18.92
CA ALA A 474 -19.15 -21.96 18.79
C ALA A 474 -20.06 -22.59 19.87
N GLU A 475 -20.07 -21.99 21.07
CA GLU A 475 -21.01 -22.33 22.14
C GLU A 475 -22.44 -21.90 21.76
N ARG A 476 -23.28 -22.88 21.44
CA ARG A 476 -24.71 -22.68 21.23
C ARG A 476 -25.42 -22.36 22.55
N SER A 477 -25.65 -21.08 22.85
CA SER A 477 -26.65 -20.70 23.84
C SER A 477 -27.38 -19.39 23.53
N THR A 478 -28.68 -19.40 23.79
CA THR A 478 -29.60 -18.27 23.59
C THR A 478 -29.72 -17.41 24.86
N THR A 479 -29.69 -16.08 24.73
CA THR A 479 -30.66 -15.08 25.28
C THR A 479 -30.03 -13.67 25.28
N ALA A 480 -30.79 -12.64 24.90
CA ALA A 480 -30.30 -11.26 24.75
C ALA A 480 -30.42 -10.40 26.03
N ALA A 481 -29.49 -9.44 26.22
CA ALA A 481 -29.51 -8.48 27.34
C ALA A 481 -28.88 -7.09 27.02
N ARG A 482 -29.63 -6.26 26.28
CA ARG A 482 -29.74 -4.78 26.39
C ARG A 482 -28.58 -3.99 27.07
N VAL A 483 -27.82 -3.24 26.27
CA VAL A 483 -26.90 -2.18 26.74
C VAL A 483 -27.65 -0.87 27.05
N VAL A 484 -27.12 -0.05 27.96
CA VAL A 484 -27.60 1.31 28.28
C VAL A 484 -26.58 2.34 27.76
N ARG A 485 -27.04 3.39 27.07
CA ARG A 485 -26.19 4.51 26.60
C ARG A 485 -26.29 5.71 27.53
N THR A 486 -25.16 6.40 27.75
CA THR A 486 -25.06 7.76 28.29
C THR A 486 -24.08 8.55 27.44
N SER A 487 -24.37 9.82 27.15
CA SER A 487 -23.68 10.62 26.12
C SER A 487 -23.14 11.94 26.66
N VAL A 488 -21.93 12.32 26.27
CA VAL A 488 -21.33 13.65 26.48
C VAL A 488 -20.71 14.12 25.14
N PRO A 489 -20.95 15.37 24.67
CA PRO A 489 -20.51 15.81 23.34
C PRO A 489 -19.42 16.90 23.35
N VAL A 490 -18.56 16.87 22.33
CA VAL A 490 -17.72 18.00 21.84
C VAL A 490 -17.65 17.94 20.29
N PRO A 491 -17.22 19.01 19.58
CA PRO A 491 -18.01 19.51 18.45
C PRO A 491 -17.59 18.98 17.07
N ARG A 492 -18.59 18.78 16.20
CA ARG A 492 -18.42 18.30 14.82
C ARG A 492 -18.78 19.39 13.82
N ILE A 493 -18.04 19.46 12.71
CA ILE A 493 -18.31 20.36 11.58
C ILE A 493 -18.12 19.58 10.27
N TRP A 494 -19.25 19.15 9.69
CA TRP A 494 -19.47 18.96 8.25
C TRP A 494 -18.62 17.93 7.47
N LEU A 495 -18.59 16.68 7.92
CA LEU A 495 -18.75 15.53 6.99
C LEU A 495 -19.26 14.27 7.72
N ALA A 496 -18.59 13.90 8.81
CA ALA A 496 -18.81 12.65 9.55
C ALA A 496 -20.27 12.41 9.99
N ASP A 497 -21.00 13.44 10.42
CA ASP A 497 -22.40 13.32 10.89
C ASP A 497 -23.35 12.74 9.85
N PHE A 498 -23.15 13.07 8.56
CA PHE A 498 -24.04 12.64 7.48
C PHE A 498 -23.89 11.16 7.16
N VAL A 499 -22.65 10.66 7.22
CA VAL A 499 -22.33 9.23 7.16
C VAL A 499 -22.86 8.53 8.42
N ASP A 500 -22.54 9.06 9.59
CA ASP A 500 -22.78 8.43 10.89
C ASP A 500 -24.28 8.30 11.27
N GLU A 501 -25.16 9.26 10.94
CA GLU A 501 -26.62 9.09 11.10
C GLU A 501 -27.22 8.08 10.11
N SER A 502 -26.68 7.99 8.90
CA SER A 502 -27.17 7.09 7.84
C SER A 502 -26.78 5.65 8.13
N TYR A 503 -25.48 5.39 8.32
CA TYR A 503 -24.93 4.05 8.56
C TYR A 503 -25.36 3.46 9.92
N LYS A 504 -25.68 4.28 10.93
CA LYS A 504 -26.30 3.81 12.19
C LYS A 504 -27.67 3.12 12.01
N ARG A 505 -28.28 3.21 10.83
CA ARG A 505 -29.54 2.53 10.47
C ARG A 505 -29.33 1.34 9.52
N VAL A 506 -28.09 1.09 9.10
CA VAL A 506 -27.71 -0.02 8.20
C VAL A 506 -27.29 -1.27 8.99
N GLY A 507 -26.83 -1.12 10.24
CA GLY A 507 -26.25 -2.21 11.06
C GLY A 507 -27.16 -3.39 11.47
N ASP A 508 -28.35 -3.51 10.89
CA ASP A 508 -29.25 -4.68 10.99
C ASP A 508 -29.40 -5.42 9.63
N ILE A 509 -28.63 -5.06 8.59
CA ILE A 509 -28.66 -5.64 7.24
C ILE A 509 -27.21 -5.92 6.77
N ASP A 510 -26.95 -7.07 6.12
CA ASP A 510 -25.64 -7.41 5.56
C ASP A 510 -25.33 -6.54 4.32
N GLY A 511 -24.77 -5.35 4.56
CA GLY A 511 -24.52 -4.33 3.54
C GLY A 511 -23.17 -4.43 2.80
N VAL A 512 -23.08 -3.70 1.69
CA VAL A 512 -21.84 -3.44 0.96
C VAL A 512 -21.41 -1.99 1.17
N LEU A 513 -20.11 -1.76 1.37
CA LEU A 513 -19.53 -0.42 1.37
C LEU A 513 -18.98 -0.13 -0.03
N THR A 514 -19.65 0.76 -0.76
CA THR A 514 -19.21 1.23 -2.08
C THR A 514 -18.23 2.39 -1.91
N LEU A 515 -17.07 2.27 -2.56
CA LEU A 515 -16.09 3.35 -2.72
C LEU A 515 -16.17 3.86 -4.18
N PRO A 516 -16.89 4.97 -4.45
CA PRO A 516 -16.97 5.57 -5.78
C PRO A 516 -15.70 6.39 -6.05
N GLU A 517 -14.71 5.73 -6.66
CA GLU A 517 -13.37 6.24 -6.83
C GLU A 517 -13.19 6.85 -8.22
N ALA A 518 -13.25 8.18 -8.27
CA ALA A 518 -12.59 8.91 -9.35
C ALA A 518 -11.10 8.58 -9.30
N LEU A 519 -10.48 8.12 -10.39
CA LEU A 519 -9.02 8.08 -10.41
C LEU A 519 -8.47 9.51 -10.28
N GLU A 520 -7.69 9.69 -9.23
CA GLU A 520 -6.60 10.65 -9.26
C GLU A 520 -5.54 10.04 -10.19
N TRP A 521 -5.38 10.61 -11.39
CA TRP A 521 -4.42 10.14 -12.40
C TRP A 521 -2.98 10.55 -12.03
N TRP A 522 -2.62 10.30 -10.77
CA TRP A 522 -1.45 10.79 -10.06
C TRP A 522 -0.36 9.71 -9.95
N PRO A 523 0.44 9.59 -11.01
CA PRO A 523 1.89 9.57 -10.80
C PRO A 523 2.66 10.51 -11.74
N ALA A 524 1.99 11.29 -12.60
CA ALA A 524 2.64 11.92 -13.74
C ALA A 524 3.40 13.23 -13.45
N THR A 525 2.90 14.13 -12.57
CA THR A 525 3.43 15.52 -12.49
C THR A 525 3.28 16.26 -11.16
N GLY A 526 4.15 15.94 -10.19
CA GLY A 526 4.97 16.94 -9.48
C GLY A 526 4.36 18.01 -8.56
N GLY A 527 3.04 18.08 -8.32
CA GLY A 527 2.57 18.46 -6.98
C GLY A 527 1.09 18.80 -6.78
N LEU A 528 0.49 18.18 -5.75
CA LEU A 528 -0.45 18.79 -4.78
C LEU A 528 -0.53 17.90 -3.52
N THR A 529 -0.85 18.45 -2.35
CA THR A 529 -0.61 17.77 -1.05
C THR A 529 -1.74 16.82 -0.58
N ARG A 530 -1.36 15.60 -0.18
CA ARG A 530 -2.20 14.40 0.08
C ARG A 530 -3.25 14.47 1.23
N SER A 531 -3.43 15.60 1.91
CA SER A 531 -3.84 15.60 3.33
C SER A 531 -5.31 15.33 3.70
N ASN A 532 -6.24 15.18 2.75
CA ASN A 532 -7.68 15.00 3.05
C ASN A 532 -8.28 13.66 2.57
N VAL A 533 -7.96 13.20 1.35
CA VAL A 533 -8.63 12.03 0.73
C VAL A 533 -8.35 10.75 1.51
N PHE A 534 -7.06 10.46 1.76
CA PHE A 534 -6.60 9.29 2.51
C PHE A 534 -7.23 9.19 3.91
N ARG A 535 -7.49 10.35 4.54
CA ARG A 535 -8.04 10.47 5.89
C ARG A 535 -9.50 10.09 5.97
N ASP A 536 -10.31 10.45 4.97
CA ASP A 536 -11.72 10.00 4.88
C ASP A 536 -11.80 8.50 4.52
N GLN A 537 -10.82 7.96 3.78
CA GLN A 537 -10.76 6.54 3.41
C GLN A 537 -10.29 5.61 4.54
N GLN A 538 -9.34 6.01 5.39
CA GLN A 538 -9.04 5.25 6.61
C GLN A 538 -10.27 5.13 7.53
N TRP A 539 -11.10 6.19 7.64
CA TRP A 539 -12.37 6.11 8.36
C TRP A 539 -13.36 5.12 7.73
N GLN A 540 -13.38 4.99 6.40
CA GLN A 540 -14.21 4.00 5.70
C GLN A 540 -13.76 2.56 5.98
N ASN A 541 -12.45 2.30 6.09
CA ASN A 541 -11.92 0.99 6.51
C ASN A 541 -12.33 0.64 7.96
N ILE A 542 -12.23 1.60 8.87
CA ILE A 542 -12.67 1.45 10.27
C ILE A 542 -14.19 1.21 10.35
N LEU A 543 -14.98 1.86 9.49
CA LEU A 543 -16.44 1.69 9.41
C LEU A 543 -16.82 0.29 8.89
N ALA A 544 -16.29 -0.14 7.74
CA ALA A 544 -16.60 -1.47 7.16
C ALA A 544 -16.32 -2.62 8.13
N THR A 545 -15.17 -2.55 8.80
CA THR A 545 -14.75 -3.53 9.82
C THR A 545 -15.72 -3.56 11.01
N ARG A 546 -16.29 -2.42 11.40
CA ARG A 546 -17.30 -2.30 12.46
C ARG A 546 -18.72 -2.70 12.00
N THR A 547 -19.03 -2.67 10.71
CA THR A 547 -20.35 -3.03 10.15
C THR A 547 -20.42 -4.40 9.49
N ARG A 548 -19.29 -5.13 9.38
CA ARG A 548 -19.15 -6.41 8.65
C ARG A 548 -19.44 -6.31 7.14
N SER A 549 -19.33 -5.13 6.57
CA SER A 549 -19.70 -4.88 5.18
C SER A 549 -18.63 -5.38 4.20
N SER A 550 -19.03 -5.97 3.07
CA SER A 550 -18.09 -6.28 1.98
C SER A 550 -17.73 -5.01 1.20
N PHE A 551 -16.47 -4.83 0.82
CA PHE A 551 -16.05 -3.70 -0.01
C PHE A 551 -16.40 -3.91 -1.49
N PHE A 552 -16.89 -2.84 -2.11
CA PHE A 552 -17.10 -2.71 -3.55
C PHE A 552 -16.31 -1.50 -4.04
N LEU A 553 -15.17 -1.76 -4.67
CA LEU A 553 -14.29 -0.75 -5.25
C LEU A 553 -14.80 -0.40 -6.65
N GLN A 554 -15.33 0.82 -6.83
CA GLN A 554 -15.91 1.27 -8.09
C GLN A 554 -15.00 2.31 -8.73
N ILE A 555 -14.25 1.88 -9.74
CA ILE A 555 -13.21 2.68 -10.37
C ILE A 555 -13.80 3.38 -11.60
N ASP A 556 -13.77 4.71 -11.55
CA ASP A 556 -14.29 5.59 -12.58
C ASP A 556 -13.15 6.20 -13.43
N PRO A 557 -12.85 5.65 -14.61
CA PRO A 557 -11.98 6.29 -15.59
C PRO A 557 -12.58 7.55 -16.23
N TYR A 558 -13.92 7.70 -16.31
CA TYR A 558 -14.61 8.66 -17.19
C TYR A 558 -15.82 9.38 -16.57
N ARG A 559 -15.59 10.57 -15.99
CA ARG A 559 -16.56 11.25 -15.12
C ARG A 559 -17.90 11.55 -15.81
N PRO A 560 -19.01 10.94 -15.37
CA PRO A 560 -20.34 11.40 -15.74
C PRO A 560 -20.71 12.67 -14.94
N PRO A 561 -21.43 13.65 -15.51
CA PRO A 561 -21.62 13.92 -16.93
C PRO A 561 -21.32 15.40 -17.26
N ARG A 562 -20.05 15.78 -17.52
CA ARG A 562 -19.59 17.05 -18.18
C ARG A 562 -18.05 17.25 -18.14
N SER A 563 -17.25 16.46 -18.86
CA SER A 563 -15.85 16.82 -19.19
C SER A 563 -15.22 15.87 -20.22
N GLY A 564 -15.40 16.19 -21.51
CA GLY A 564 -14.54 15.80 -22.64
C GLY A 564 -14.07 14.34 -22.81
N PRO A 565 -13.03 14.12 -23.63
CA PRO A 565 -12.34 12.83 -23.75
C PRO A 565 -11.55 12.47 -22.47
N LEU A 566 -10.83 11.34 -22.51
CA LEU A 566 -9.89 10.93 -21.45
C LEU A 566 -8.93 12.06 -21.00
N THR A 567 -8.56 12.89 -21.98
CA THR A 567 -7.79 14.14 -21.86
C THR A 567 -8.21 15.04 -20.69
N ASP A 568 -9.49 15.08 -20.34
CA ASP A 568 -10.02 16.03 -19.35
C ASP A 568 -9.83 15.59 -17.89
N ARG A 569 -9.40 14.34 -17.65
CA ARG A 569 -8.98 13.85 -16.31
C ARG A 569 -7.48 13.59 -16.20
N LEU A 570 -6.82 13.38 -17.33
CA LEU A 570 -5.38 13.20 -17.38
C LEU A 570 -4.66 14.49 -16.96
N PRO A 571 -3.48 14.40 -16.30
CA PRO A 571 -2.63 15.55 -16.06
C PRO A 571 -2.27 16.25 -17.37
N PRO A 572 -1.97 17.56 -17.38
CA PRO A 572 -1.77 18.35 -18.61
C PRO A 572 -0.73 17.79 -19.59
N GLU A 573 0.19 16.95 -19.11
CA GLU A 573 1.27 16.31 -19.84
C GLU A 573 0.85 14.99 -20.51
N LEU A 574 -0.21 14.37 -19.98
CA LEU A 574 -0.90 13.22 -20.56
C LEU A 574 -2.19 13.62 -21.31
N ALA A 575 -2.62 14.89 -21.26
CA ALA A 575 -3.92 15.39 -21.73
C ALA A 575 -4.18 15.38 -23.27
N ASP A 576 -3.45 14.58 -24.04
CA ASP A 576 -3.74 14.19 -25.44
C ASP A 576 -3.67 12.65 -25.64
N GLN A 577 -3.49 11.87 -24.56
CA GLN A 577 -3.20 10.43 -24.61
C GLN A 577 -4.44 9.55 -24.44
N THR A 578 -4.30 8.29 -24.88
CA THR A 578 -5.34 7.25 -24.94
C THR A 578 -4.86 5.97 -24.23
N PHE A 579 -5.70 4.95 -24.03
CA PHE A 579 -5.26 3.66 -23.46
C PHE A 579 -4.28 2.87 -24.35
N ALA A 580 -4.00 3.31 -25.58
CA ALA A 580 -2.85 2.85 -26.36
C ALA A 580 -1.49 3.33 -25.81
N SER A 581 -1.50 4.35 -24.95
CA SER A 581 -0.30 5.08 -24.52
C SER A 581 0.26 4.49 -23.22
N ALA A 582 1.56 4.15 -23.21
CA ALA A 582 2.20 3.48 -22.08
C ALA A 582 1.89 4.15 -20.73
N GLY A 583 2.25 5.43 -20.56
CA GLY A 583 2.04 6.17 -19.30
C GLY A 583 0.59 6.21 -18.80
N VAL A 584 -0.40 6.16 -19.70
CA VAL A 584 -1.82 6.05 -19.34
C VAL A 584 -2.14 4.65 -18.80
N ARG A 585 -1.76 3.59 -19.54
CA ARG A 585 -1.94 2.19 -19.09
C ARG A 585 -1.26 1.94 -17.75
N GLU A 586 -0.04 2.46 -17.61
CA GLU A 586 0.85 2.26 -16.49
C GLU A 586 0.36 2.97 -15.23
N SER A 587 -0.07 4.23 -15.34
CA SER A 587 -0.70 4.96 -14.23
C SER A 587 -1.98 4.25 -13.78
N TYR A 588 -2.81 3.82 -14.73
CA TYR A 588 -4.07 3.12 -14.47
C TYR A 588 -3.86 1.78 -13.76
N MET A 589 -2.96 0.94 -14.29
CA MET A 589 -2.58 -0.35 -13.71
C MET A 589 -2.06 -0.18 -12.27
N THR A 590 -1.18 0.79 -12.05
CA THR A 590 -0.54 1.05 -10.76
C THR A 590 -1.57 1.43 -9.69
N GLU A 591 -2.39 2.44 -9.95
CA GLU A 591 -3.40 2.93 -8.99
C GLU A 591 -4.46 1.87 -8.65
N VAL A 592 -4.96 1.15 -9.66
CA VAL A 592 -5.95 0.08 -9.45
C VAL A 592 -5.36 -1.03 -8.56
N VAL A 593 -4.15 -1.50 -8.87
CA VAL A 593 -3.53 -2.62 -8.16
C VAL A 593 -3.16 -2.25 -6.72
N GLN A 594 -2.68 -1.03 -6.48
CA GLN A 594 -2.39 -0.54 -5.12
C GLN A 594 -3.67 -0.46 -4.27
N ARG A 595 -4.78 0.05 -4.83
CA ARG A 595 -6.08 0.09 -4.13
C ARG A 595 -6.62 -1.32 -3.84
N VAL A 596 -6.39 -2.27 -4.75
CA VAL A 596 -6.72 -3.69 -4.53
C VAL A 596 -5.88 -4.32 -3.41
N LEU A 597 -4.58 -4.00 -3.31
CA LEU A 597 -3.73 -4.44 -2.20
C LEU A 597 -4.17 -3.86 -0.85
N TRP A 598 -4.46 -2.56 -0.80
CA TRP A 598 -4.85 -1.85 0.43
C TRP A 598 -6.24 -2.27 0.95
N TYR A 599 -7.26 -2.26 0.09
CA TYR A 599 -8.65 -2.48 0.52
C TYR A 599 -9.10 -3.94 0.49
N ARG A 600 -8.29 -4.83 -0.11
CA ARG A 600 -8.59 -6.25 -0.38
C ARG A 600 -10.05 -6.50 -0.79
N PRO A 601 -10.58 -5.76 -1.79
CA PRO A 601 -12.02 -5.65 -2.02
C PRO A 601 -12.61 -6.95 -2.57
N ARG A 602 -13.85 -7.27 -2.15
CA ARG A 602 -14.56 -8.46 -2.64
C ARG A 602 -15.06 -8.28 -4.08
N TYR A 603 -15.39 -7.04 -4.45
CA TYR A 603 -15.89 -6.67 -5.77
C TYR A 603 -15.06 -5.50 -6.32
N VAL A 604 -14.61 -5.60 -7.57
CA VAL A 604 -13.89 -4.53 -8.28
C VAL A 604 -14.57 -4.27 -9.62
N CYS A 605 -15.18 -3.09 -9.73
CA CYS A 605 -15.67 -2.56 -10.99
C CYS A 605 -14.56 -1.72 -11.63
N LEU A 606 -13.87 -2.26 -12.64
CA LEU A 606 -12.69 -1.66 -13.28
C LEU A 606 -13.00 -0.50 -14.23
N ALA A 607 -14.24 -0.38 -14.67
CA ALA A 607 -14.73 0.82 -15.32
C ALA A 607 -16.23 0.98 -15.05
N MET A 608 -16.59 2.17 -14.60
CA MET A 608 -17.97 2.61 -14.44
C MET A 608 -18.56 3.06 -15.78
N GLU A 609 -19.78 2.60 -16.09
CA GLU A 609 -20.58 2.99 -17.27
C GLU A 609 -19.80 2.93 -18.60
N ILE A 610 -19.05 1.84 -18.83
CA ILE A 610 -18.02 1.71 -19.88
C ILE A 610 -18.53 1.95 -21.32
N ASN A 611 -19.83 1.74 -21.57
CA ASN A 611 -20.47 2.06 -22.85
C ASN A 611 -20.52 3.56 -23.16
N ALA A 612 -20.52 4.44 -22.14
CA ALA A 612 -20.38 5.87 -22.34
C ALA A 612 -19.00 6.25 -22.91
N TYR A 613 -17.95 5.50 -22.60
CA TYR A 613 -16.63 5.67 -23.20
C TYR A 613 -16.54 5.06 -24.60
N PHE A 614 -17.14 3.89 -24.84
CA PHE A 614 -17.25 3.32 -26.20
C PHE A 614 -17.84 4.31 -27.21
N GLU A 615 -18.91 5.01 -26.84
CA GLU A 615 -19.57 6.01 -27.72
C GLU A 615 -18.73 7.27 -27.94
N GLN A 616 -17.75 7.56 -27.07
CA GLN A 616 -16.87 8.73 -27.16
C GLN A 616 -15.51 8.43 -27.82
N GLN A 617 -14.97 7.21 -27.65
CA GLN A 617 -13.64 6.80 -28.12
C GLN A 617 -13.66 5.36 -28.71
N PRO A 618 -14.49 5.09 -29.74
CA PRO A 618 -14.64 3.74 -30.28
C PRO A 618 -13.34 3.17 -30.88
N ASP A 619 -12.45 4.03 -31.39
CA ASP A 619 -11.16 3.64 -31.97
C ASP A 619 -10.10 3.24 -30.91
N ASP A 620 -10.30 3.58 -29.63
CA ASP A 620 -9.38 3.26 -28.51
C ASP A 620 -9.91 2.12 -27.61
N PHE A 621 -11.17 1.71 -27.81
CA PHE A 621 -11.88 0.78 -26.93
C PHE A 621 -11.22 -0.61 -26.81
N GLU A 622 -10.62 -1.11 -27.89
CA GLU A 622 -9.84 -2.37 -27.87
C GLU A 622 -8.60 -2.26 -26.98
N ASN A 623 -8.00 -1.06 -26.85
CA ASN A 623 -6.87 -0.84 -25.95
C ASN A 623 -7.33 -0.87 -24.49
N PHE A 624 -8.53 -0.36 -24.18
CA PHE A 624 -9.15 -0.56 -22.86
C PHE A 624 -9.46 -2.03 -22.60
N LEU A 625 -10.02 -2.76 -23.56
CA LEU A 625 -10.33 -4.19 -23.38
C LEU A 625 -9.06 -5.01 -23.08
N SER A 626 -7.94 -4.74 -23.77
CA SER A 626 -6.64 -5.33 -23.41
C SER A 626 -6.21 -4.96 -21.99
N LEU A 627 -6.34 -3.69 -21.61
CA LEU A 627 -5.97 -3.22 -20.26
C LEU A 627 -6.83 -3.84 -19.16
N PHE A 628 -8.13 -4.04 -19.41
CA PHE A 628 -9.04 -4.74 -18.51
C PHE A 628 -8.61 -6.19 -18.28
N ILE A 629 -8.20 -6.91 -19.34
CA ILE A 629 -7.72 -8.30 -19.23
C ILE A 629 -6.43 -8.35 -18.41
N GLU A 630 -5.45 -7.51 -18.74
CA GLU A 630 -4.18 -7.39 -18.01
C GLU A 630 -4.41 -7.08 -16.51
N LEU A 631 -5.31 -6.13 -16.21
CA LEU A 631 -5.68 -5.78 -14.84
C LEU A 631 -6.41 -6.91 -14.11
N ARG A 632 -7.35 -7.56 -14.79
CA ARG A 632 -8.14 -8.66 -14.23
C ARG A 632 -7.23 -9.81 -13.83
N ASP A 633 -6.25 -10.17 -14.66
CA ASP A 633 -5.32 -11.25 -14.34
C ASP A 633 -4.32 -10.85 -13.23
N ALA A 634 -3.85 -9.59 -13.21
CA ALA A 634 -3.05 -9.07 -12.09
C ALA A 634 -3.82 -9.11 -10.75
N ILE A 635 -5.07 -8.64 -10.73
CA ILE A 635 -5.94 -8.66 -9.54
C ILE A 635 -6.20 -10.10 -9.09
N LYS A 636 -6.49 -11.03 -10.00
CA LYS A 636 -6.71 -12.44 -9.67
C LYS A 636 -5.46 -13.13 -9.10
N GLY A 637 -4.26 -12.71 -9.49
CA GLY A 637 -3.02 -13.17 -8.87
C GLY A 637 -2.86 -12.70 -7.41
N ILE A 638 -3.39 -11.53 -7.07
CA ILE A 638 -3.32 -10.95 -5.72
C ILE A 638 -4.48 -11.46 -4.84
N LEU A 639 -5.70 -11.47 -5.37
CA LEU A 639 -6.94 -11.88 -4.70
C LEU A 639 -7.79 -12.78 -5.63
N PRO A 640 -7.61 -14.11 -5.61
CA PRO A 640 -8.33 -15.02 -6.51
C PRO A 640 -9.86 -14.93 -6.40
N ASP A 641 -10.36 -14.74 -5.17
CA ASP A 641 -11.79 -14.66 -4.84
C ASP A 641 -12.44 -13.29 -5.16
N THR A 642 -11.65 -12.26 -5.45
CA THR A 642 -12.17 -10.94 -5.82
C THR A 642 -12.84 -11.00 -7.18
N LEU A 643 -14.08 -10.53 -7.27
CA LEU A 643 -14.84 -10.53 -8.51
C LEU A 643 -14.55 -9.24 -9.30
N VAL A 644 -14.05 -9.39 -10.52
CA VAL A 644 -13.58 -8.31 -11.39
C VAL A 644 -14.48 -8.17 -12.61
N PHE A 645 -15.00 -6.97 -12.85
CA PHE A 645 -15.98 -6.71 -13.90
C PHE A 645 -15.99 -5.22 -14.32
N VAL A 646 -16.84 -4.87 -15.29
CA VAL A 646 -17.19 -3.49 -15.65
C VAL A 646 -18.69 -3.25 -15.42
N SER A 647 -19.11 -1.99 -15.30
CA SER A 647 -20.54 -1.64 -15.28
C SER A 647 -20.99 -0.94 -16.56
N PHE A 648 -22.26 -1.13 -16.91
CA PHE A 648 -22.90 -0.50 -18.07
C PHE A 648 -24.04 0.41 -17.62
N GLN A 649 -24.14 1.60 -18.21
CA GLN A 649 -25.33 2.45 -18.09
C GLN A 649 -26.44 1.78 -18.92
N TYR A 650 -27.45 1.20 -18.28
CA TYR A 650 -28.36 0.25 -18.93
C TYR A 650 -29.26 0.88 -19.99
N GLU A 651 -29.78 2.10 -19.74
CA GLU A 651 -30.63 2.79 -20.70
C GLU A 651 -29.84 3.28 -21.93
N GLN A 652 -28.54 3.56 -21.78
CA GLN A 652 -27.60 3.86 -22.86
C GLN A 652 -27.21 2.59 -23.63
N LEU A 653 -27.03 1.45 -22.96
CA LEU A 653 -26.82 0.16 -23.61
C LEU A 653 -28.01 -0.20 -24.52
N LEU A 654 -29.23 0.18 -24.13
CA LEU A 654 -30.46 0.07 -24.94
C LEU A 654 -30.61 1.17 -26.02
N GLY A 655 -29.71 2.17 -26.05
CA GLY A 655 -29.73 3.32 -26.95
C GLY A 655 -30.83 4.33 -26.68
N ARG A 656 -31.23 4.51 -25.41
CA ARG A 656 -32.37 5.35 -24.96
C ARG A 656 -31.99 6.35 -23.86
N TRP A 657 -30.71 6.61 -23.63
CA TRP A 657 -30.24 7.49 -22.55
C TRP A 657 -30.65 8.95 -22.75
N GLY A 658 -30.71 9.69 -21.64
CA GLY A 658 -31.24 11.06 -21.64
C GLY A 658 -30.77 11.91 -20.48
N GLY A 659 -29.47 11.84 -20.17
CA GLY A 659 -28.83 12.71 -19.18
C GLY A 659 -29.03 14.21 -19.46
N LEU A 660 -28.65 15.05 -18.49
CA LEU A 660 -28.97 16.49 -18.44
C LEU A 660 -28.22 17.37 -19.46
N GLY A 661 -28.16 16.99 -20.75
CA GLY A 661 -27.57 17.77 -21.82
C GLY A 661 -27.57 17.19 -23.24
N ASP A 662 -27.52 15.86 -23.43
CA ASP A 662 -27.29 15.23 -24.75
C ASP A 662 -28.28 14.09 -25.06
N GLN A 663 -28.35 13.67 -26.32
CA GLN A 663 -29.40 12.80 -26.88
C GLN A 663 -28.83 11.69 -27.79
N THR A 664 -28.38 10.57 -27.22
CA THR A 664 -27.98 9.39 -28.00
C THR A 664 -29.18 8.47 -28.28
N ILE A 665 -29.42 8.19 -29.56
CA ILE A 665 -30.43 7.21 -30.02
C ILE A 665 -29.79 6.31 -31.09
N HIS A 666 -29.66 5.03 -30.77
CA HIS A 666 -29.07 3.99 -31.62
C HIS A 666 -29.77 2.64 -31.39
N ASP A 667 -29.33 1.61 -32.11
CA ASP A 667 -29.70 0.23 -31.78
C ASP A 667 -28.90 -0.26 -30.54
N PRO A 668 -29.42 -1.20 -29.73
CA PRO A 668 -28.75 -1.61 -28.50
C PRO A 668 -27.34 -2.18 -28.71
N HIS A 669 -26.38 -1.71 -27.91
CA HIS A 669 -24.96 -2.09 -27.98
C HIS A 669 -24.65 -3.40 -27.22
N TRP A 670 -25.49 -4.44 -27.38
CA TRP A 670 -25.35 -5.72 -26.67
C TRP A 670 -24.00 -6.42 -26.90
N ASN A 671 -23.37 -6.17 -28.06
CA ASN A 671 -22.02 -6.65 -28.38
C ASN A 671 -20.96 -6.23 -27.34
N LEU A 672 -21.18 -5.14 -26.60
CA LEU A 672 -20.25 -4.72 -25.55
C LEU A 672 -20.25 -5.71 -24.37
N ILE A 673 -21.37 -6.36 -24.06
CA ILE A 673 -21.38 -7.45 -23.07
C ILE A 673 -20.58 -8.63 -23.63
N GLU A 674 -20.86 -9.05 -24.86
CA GLU A 674 -20.18 -10.17 -25.54
C GLU A 674 -18.64 -10.00 -25.57
N MET A 675 -18.13 -8.77 -25.65
CA MET A 675 -16.69 -8.46 -25.65
C MET A 675 -16.00 -8.70 -24.30
N PHE A 676 -16.63 -8.35 -23.17
CA PHE A 676 -16.07 -8.62 -21.83
C PHE A 676 -16.39 -10.05 -21.34
N GLU A 677 -17.32 -10.75 -21.99
CA GLU A 677 -17.87 -12.01 -21.48
C GLU A 677 -16.90 -13.20 -21.38
N PRO A 678 -15.76 -13.28 -22.09
CA PRO A 678 -14.73 -14.27 -21.77
C PRO A 678 -13.94 -13.99 -20.48
N TYR A 679 -14.03 -12.79 -19.89
CA TYR A 679 -13.01 -12.27 -18.97
C TYR A 679 -13.53 -11.79 -17.60
N GLN A 680 -14.69 -11.13 -17.55
CA GLN A 680 -15.31 -10.62 -16.32
C GLN A 680 -15.93 -11.74 -15.45
N ASP A 681 -15.96 -11.60 -14.12
CA ASP A 681 -16.59 -12.59 -13.22
C ASP A 681 -18.12 -12.36 -13.04
N ALA A 682 -18.60 -11.15 -13.31
CA ALA A 682 -19.99 -10.72 -13.17
C ALA A 682 -20.33 -9.63 -14.21
N VAL A 683 -21.60 -9.24 -14.34
CA VAL A 683 -22.02 -8.10 -15.18
C VAL A 683 -22.72 -7.05 -14.32
N ALA A 684 -22.19 -5.83 -14.28
CA ALA A 684 -22.76 -4.75 -13.46
C ALA A 684 -23.59 -3.74 -14.28
N LEU A 685 -24.66 -3.21 -13.68
CA LEU A 685 -25.59 -2.26 -14.30
C LEU A 685 -25.82 -1.03 -13.41
N SER A 686 -25.71 0.15 -13.99
CA SER A 686 -26.26 1.40 -13.43
C SER A 686 -27.56 1.72 -14.19
N SER A 687 -28.70 1.85 -13.50
CA SER A 687 -30.03 1.99 -14.16
C SER A 687 -30.92 3.06 -13.52
N TYR A 688 -31.44 3.95 -14.37
CA TYR A 688 -32.32 5.08 -14.02
C TYR A 688 -33.45 5.24 -15.05
N PRO A 689 -34.45 4.32 -15.12
CA PRO A 689 -35.39 4.25 -16.26
C PRO A 689 -36.20 5.53 -16.53
N LEU A 690 -36.49 6.30 -15.47
CA LEU A 690 -37.19 7.60 -15.51
C LEU A 690 -36.41 8.70 -16.28
N VAL A 691 -35.11 8.52 -16.54
CA VAL A 691 -34.24 9.47 -17.28
C VAL A 691 -34.22 9.17 -18.79
N SER A 692 -34.77 8.03 -19.23
CA SER A 692 -34.70 7.62 -20.64
C SER A 692 -35.48 8.55 -21.59
N PHE A 693 -34.89 8.93 -22.72
CA PHE A 693 -35.40 10.01 -23.58
C PHE A 693 -36.61 9.64 -24.47
N ILE A 694 -37.30 8.53 -24.17
CA ILE A 694 -38.58 8.21 -24.82
C ILE A 694 -39.65 9.10 -24.19
N PRO A 695 -40.24 10.08 -24.91
CA PRO A 695 -41.23 10.98 -24.32
C PRO A 695 -42.45 10.18 -23.86
N THR A 696 -42.62 10.07 -22.54
CA THR A 696 -43.70 9.34 -21.85
C THR A 696 -43.83 7.87 -22.27
N GLN A 697 -42.79 7.05 -21.99
CA GLN A 697 -42.99 5.60 -21.79
C GLN A 697 -42.89 5.14 -20.34
N PHE A 698 -41.94 5.63 -19.53
CA PHE A 698 -41.77 5.21 -18.13
C PHE A 698 -41.85 6.41 -17.16
N SER A 699 -42.93 7.18 -17.25
CA SER A 699 -43.32 8.16 -16.22
C SER A 699 -44.06 7.53 -15.03
N ASP A 700 -44.12 6.20 -15.02
CA ASP A 700 -44.95 5.32 -14.21
C ASP A 700 -44.22 3.96 -14.24
N PRO A 701 -43.89 3.33 -13.10
CA PRO A 701 -43.11 2.10 -13.08
C PRO A 701 -43.84 0.89 -13.70
N ASP A 702 -45.17 0.88 -13.66
CA ASP A 702 -45.99 -0.25 -14.13
C ASP A 702 -45.95 -0.38 -15.66
N LEU A 703 -45.54 0.69 -16.35
CA LEU A 703 -45.29 0.71 -17.80
C LEU A 703 -43.97 0.02 -18.21
N LEU A 704 -43.07 -0.32 -17.27
CA LEU A 704 -41.84 -1.06 -17.58
C LEU A 704 -42.17 -2.46 -18.13
N PRO A 705 -41.68 -2.82 -19.34
CA PRO A 705 -41.93 -4.13 -19.96
C PRO A 705 -41.55 -5.29 -19.04
N ALA A 706 -42.31 -6.39 -19.09
CA ALA A 706 -42.01 -7.57 -18.27
C ALA A 706 -40.63 -8.20 -18.54
N ASP A 707 -40.03 -7.90 -19.69
CA ASP A 707 -38.68 -8.32 -20.10
C ASP A 707 -37.62 -7.22 -19.95
N TYR A 708 -37.91 -6.12 -19.23
CA TYR A 708 -37.08 -4.90 -19.27
C TYR A 708 -35.61 -5.12 -18.90
N TYR A 709 -35.33 -5.83 -17.79
CA TYR A 709 -33.97 -6.22 -17.42
C TYR A 709 -33.57 -7.61 -17.94
N SER A 710 -34.51 -8.55 -18.05
CA SER A 710 -34.21 -9.95 -18.39
C SER A 710 -33.64 -10.16 -19.79
N ARG A 711 -33.76 -9.17 -20.70
CA ARG A 711 -33.07 -9.17 -22.02
C ARG A 711 -31.55 -9.35 -21.93
N ILE A 712 -30.93 -8.97 -20.81
CA ILE A 712 -29.48 -9.17 -20.63
C ILE A 712 -29.10 -10.66 -20.62
N LEU A 713 -30.03 -11.54 -20.21
CA LEU A 713 -29.82 -12.99 -20.12
C LEU A 713 -29.73 -13.68 -21.48
N ASP A 714 -30.04 -12.99 -22.59
CA ASP A 714 -29.76 -13.47 -23.95
C ASP A 714 -28.25 -13.38 -24.29
N PHE A 715 -27.44 -12.67 -23.48
CA PHE A 715 -26.03 -12.34 -23.75
C PHE A 715 -25.05 -12.75 -22.64
N THR A 716 -25.53 -13.17 -21.47
CA THR A 716 -24.70 -13.62 -20.33
C THR A 716 -25.47 -14.60 -19.43
N ASP A 717 -24.77 -15.58 -18.86
CA ASP A 717 -25.29 -16.49 -17.81
C ASP A 717 -24.70 -16.20 -16.41
N LYS A 718 -23.91 -15.11 -16.29
CA LYS A 718 -23.19 -14.75 -15.07
C LYS A 718 -24.06 -14.13 -13.98
N PRO A 719 -23.54 -14.01 -12.75
CA PRO A 719 -24.19 -13.23 -11.72
C PRO A 719 -24.30 -11.76 -12.14
N ILE A 720 -25.49 -11.19 -11.94
CA ILE A 720 -25.80 -9.80 -12.28
C ILE A 720 -25.69 -8.93 -11.03
N ILE A 721 -25.02 -7.79 -11.18
CA ILE A 721 -24.89 -6.75 -10.17
C ILE A 721 -25.67 -5.52 -10.67
N PHE A 722 -26.40 -4.86 -9.78
CA PHE A 722 -26.81 -3.47 -9.99
C PHE A 722 -25.86 -2.59 -9.16
N SER A 723 -24.90 -1.94 -9.83
CA SER A 723 -23.92 -1.05 -9.22
C SER A 723 -24.57 0.26 -8.76
N GLU A 724 -25.60 0.71 -9.49
CA GLU A 724 -26.44 1.83 -9.11
C GLU A 724 -27.89 1.58 -9.55
N LEU A 725 -28.83 2.08 -8.75
CA LEU A 725 -30.26 1.99 -9.02
C LEU A 725 -30.96 3.24 -8.49
N GLY A 726 -31.92 3.80 -9.23
CA GLY A 726 -32.68 4.93 -8.71
C GLY A 726 -33.92 5.34 -9.50
N TRP A 727 -34.93 5.80 -8.76
CA TRP A 727 -36.13 6.45 -9.30
C TRP A 727 -36.38 7.74 -8.53
N SER A 728 -36.42 8.90 -9.21
CA SER A 728 -36.66 10.19 -8.55
C SER A 728 -38.14 10.31 -8.18
N PRO A 729 -38.48 10.62 -6.92
CA PRO A 729 -39.84 10.95 -6.49
C PRO A 729 -40.19 12.44 -6.68
N SER A 730 -39.39 13.19 -7.45
CA SER A 730 -39.57 14.63 -7.64
C SER A 730 -40.63 14.91 -8.71
N ALA A 731 -41.67 15.66 -8.32
CA ALA A 731 -42.74 16.10 -9.21
C ALA A 731 -42.25 16.95 -10.40
N THR A 732 -40.99 17.41 -10.36
CA THR A 732 -40.27 18.04 -11.48
C THR A 732 -40.19 17.11 -12.71
N PHE A 733 -40.11 15.79 -12.48
CA PHE A 733 -40.05 14.75 -13.51
C PHE A 733 -41.37 13.99 -13.65
N GLY A 734 -42.46 14.51 -13.08
CA GLY A 734 -43.80 13.90 -13.12
C GLY A 734 -44.03 12.76 -12.13
N SER A 735 -43.10 12.54 -11.18
CA SER A 735 -43.05 11.40 -10.25
C SER A 735 -43.27 11.82 -8.78
N SER A 736 -43.42 10.85 -7.89
CA SER A 736 -43.78 10.99 -6.47
C SER A 736 -43.11 9.91 -5.59
N THR A 737 -43.26 10.03 -4.26
CA THR A 737 -42.72 9.05 -3.30
C THR A 737 -43.41 7.69 -3.34
N ALA A 738 -44.64 7.62 -3.89
CA ALA A 738 -45.33 6.36 -4.12
C ALA A 738 -44.70 5.63 -5.32
N ASP A 739 -44.51 6.35 -6.43
CA ASP A 739 -43.92 5.81 -7.67
C ASP A 739 -42.48 5.30 -7.44
N GLN A 740 -41.72 5.93 -6.54
CA GLN A 740 -40.40 5.42 -6.09
C GLN A 740 -40.50 4.08 -5.33
N ALA A 741 -41.55 3.87 -4.54
CA ALA A 741 -41.77 2.64 -3.78
C ALA A 741 -42.35 1.51 -4.67
N GLU A 742 -43.22 1.89 -5.60
CA GLU A 742 -43.77 1.04 -6.66
C GLU A 742 -42.66 0.58 -7.62
N PHE A 743 -41.72 1.46 -7.99
CA PHE A 743 -40.53 1.08 -8.75
C PHE A 743 -39.70 -0.01 -8.08
N LEU A 744 -39.44 0.07 -6.77
CA LEU A 744 -38.70 -0.99 -6.08
C LEU A 744 -39.47 -2.31 -6.03
N THR A 745 -40.79 -2.26 -5.88
CA THR A 745 -41.65 -3.45 -5.95
C THR A 745 -41.59 -4.08 -7.35
N ARG A 746 -41.69 -3.24 -8.40
CA ARG A 746 -41.61 -3.63 -9.80
C ARG A 746 -40.23 -4.16 -10.18
N PHE A 747 -39.16 -3.58 -9.63
CA PHE A 747 -37.79 -4.04 -9.81
C PHE A 747 -37.59 -5.46 -9.29
N ASP A 748 -38.15 -5.81 -8.13
CA ASP A 748 -38.12 -7.19 -7.63
C ASP A 748 -38.81 -8.17 -8.59
N GLU A 749 -39.96 -7.80 -9.16
CA GLU A 749 -40.64 -8.63 -10.16
C GLU A 749 -39.81 -8.82 -11.44
N LEU A 750 -39.26 -7.73 -11.97
CA LEU A 750 -38.48 -7.72 -13.22
C LEU A 750 -37.13 -8.42 -13.11
N THR A 751 -36.65 -8.65 -11.88
CA THR A 751 -35.37 -9.30 -11.57
C THR A 751 -35.52 -10.62 -10.82
N ARG A 752 -36.75 -11.16 -10.73
CA ARG A 752 -37.03 -12.34 -9.89
C ARG A 752 -36.36 -13.62 -10.38
N ASP A 753 -36.28 -13.80 -11.69
CA ASP A 753 -35.65 -14.95 -12.35
C ASP A 753 -34.15 -14.70 -12.70
N MET A 754 -33.58 -13.57 -12.30
CA MET A 754 -32.17 -13.21 -12.54
C MET A 754 -31.26 -13.71 -11.42
N ASN A 755 -30.04 -14.13 -11.78
CA ASN A 755 -28.98 -14.51 -10.83
C ASN A 755 -28.37 -13.25 -10.16
N LEU A 756 -29.13 -12.57 -9.30
CA LEU A 756 -28.67 -11.37 -8.63
C LEU A 756 -27.59 -11.69 -7.58
N LEU A 757 -26.46 -11.00 -7.67
CA LEU A 757 -25.34 -11.08 -6.73
C LEU A 757 -25.30 -9.90 -5.75
N LEU A 758 -25.68 -8.71 -6.22
CA LEU A 758 -25.68 -7.47 -5.44
C LEU A 758 -26.63 -6.45 -6.09
N VAL A 759 -27.38 -5.70 -5.28
CA VAL A 759 -28.11 -4.50 -5.72
C VAL A 759 -27.77 -3.34 -4.79
N ASN A 760 -27.04 -2.37 -5.31
CA ASN A 760 -26.55 -1.21 -4.57
C ASN A 760 -27.43 0.02 -4.84
N TYR A 761 -28.29 0.40 -3.88
CA TYR A 761 -29.03 1.66 -3.94
C TYR A 761 -28.13 2.81 -3.43
N PHE A 762 -27.26 3.28 -4.32
CA PHE A 762 -26.20 4.25 -4.05
C PHE A 762 -26.68 5.52 -3.33
N PHE A 763 -27.81 6.09 -3.77
CA PHE A 763 -28.40 7.31 -3.18
C PHE A 763 -29.29 6.99 -1.97
N TRP A 764 -28.69 6.54 -0.86
CA TRP A 764 -29.44 6.17 0.35
C TRP A 764 -30.21 7.35 0.97
N THR A 765 -29.55 8.52 1.04
CA THR A 765 -30.13 9.82 1.39
C THR A 765 -30.26 10.71 0.15
N ASP A 766 -31.16 11.70 0.20
CA ASP A 766 -31.10 12.85 -0.70
C ASP A 766 -29.71 13.51 -0.65
N THR A 767 -29.31 14.15 -1.75
CA THR A 767 -28.00 14.83 -1.85
C THR A 767 -28.16 16.28 -2.30
N THR A 768 -27.08 17.04 -2.37
CA THR A 768 -27.09 18.41 -2.90
C THR A 768 -25.85 18.67 -3.76
N GLY A 769 -26.06 18.91 -5.05
CA GLY A 769 -25.00 19.31 -5.99
C GLY A 769 -24.83 18.39 -7.20
N PHE A 770 -25.47 17.22 -7.22
CA PHE A 770 -25.54 16.34 -8.39
C PHE A 770 -26.64 16.76 -9.37
N GLY A 771 -27.55 17.64 -8.94
CA GLY A 771 -28.59 18.26 -9.74
C GLY A 771 -29.97 17.64 -9.48
N PRO A 772 -31.07 18.31 -9.86
CA PRO A 772 -32.39 18.09 -9.26
C PRO A 772 -33.00 16.68 -9.39
N PHE A 773 -32.45 15.84 -10.27
CA PHE A 773 -32.79 14.41 -10.34
C PHE A 773 -32.08 13.64 -9.21
N PHE A 774 -30.75 13.53 -9.29
CA PHE A 774 -29.90 12.80 -8.34
C PHE A 774 -29.99 13.34 -6.91
N ASP A 775 -30.08 14.66 -6.74
CA ASP A 775 -30.29 15.33 -5.45
C ASP A 775 -31.56 14.81 -4.71
N SER A 776 -32.51 14.22 -5.44
CA SER A 776 -33.79 13.71 -4.90
C SER A 776 -33.90 12.18 -4.83
N LEU A 777 -32.88 11.41 -5.21
CA LEU A 777 -32.98 9.94 -5.32
C LEU A 777 -33.09 9.19 -3.99
N GLY A 778 -32.93 9.87 -2.86
CA GLY A 778 -32.90 9.31 -1.51
C GLY A 778 -34.03 8.32 -1.22
N LEU A 779 -33.74 7.24 -0.48
CA LEU A 779 -34.76 6.50 0.28
C LEU A 779 -35.10 7.24 1.59
N VAL A 780 -34.17 8.08 2.07
CA VAL A 780 -34.30 8.96 3.24
C VAL A 780 -34.13 10.41 2.77
N ASP A 781 -34.96 11.34 3.28
CA ASP A 781 -34.86 12.75 2.89
C ASP A 781 -33.69 13.52 3.57
N LEU A 782 -33.39 14.73 3.10
CA LEU A 782 -32.38 15.64 3.69
C LEU A 782 -32.61 15.99 5.17
N GLN A 783 -33.73 15.57 5.79
CA GLN A 783 -34.01 15.74 7.22
C GLN A 783 -33.89 14.42 8.00
N GLY A 784 -33.33 13.38 7.37
CA GLY A 784 -33.11 12.08 7.98
C GLY A 784 -34.41 11.29 8.19
N LYS A 785 -35.50 11.61 7.48
CA LYS A 785 -36.78 10.91 7.59
C LYS A 785 -36.94 9.90 6.42
N PRO A 786 -37.24 8.62 6.70
CA PRO A 786 -37.52 7.63 5.66
C PRO A 786 -38.74 7.99 4.79
N ARG A 787 -38.66 7.61 3.51
CA ARG A 787 -39.76 7.59 2.54
C ARG A 787 -40.39 6.20 2.48
N GLU A 788 -41.54 6.08 1.82
CA GLU A 788 -42.25 4.80 1.64
C GLU A 788 -41.37 3.74 0.96
N ALA A 789 -40.56 4.16 -0.02
CA ALA A 789 -39.57 3.31 -0.70
C ALA A 789 -38.52 2.69 0.25
N PHE A 790 -38.22 3.31 1.39
CA PHE A 790 -37.27 2.77 2.38
C PHE A 790 -37.79 1.49 3.04
N ASP A 791 -39.08 1.46 3.39
CA ASP A 791 -39.71 0.30 4.00
C ASP A 791 -39.93 -0.82 2.98
N VAL A 792 -40.18 -0.49 1.70
CA VAL A 792 -40.16 -1.47 0.60
C VAL A 792 -38.76 -2.08 0.44
N TRP A 793 -37.72 -1.25 0.27
CA TRP A 793 -36.33 -1.70 0.16
C TRP A 793 -35.93 -2.64 1.30
N ARG A 794 -36.20 -2.23 2.54
CA ARG A 794 -35.89 -3.01 3.76
C ARG A 794 -36.65 -4.33 3.86
N THR A 795 -37.81 -4.46 3.22
CA THR A 795 -38.61 -5.69 3.21
C THR A 795 -38.16 -6.65 2.09
N LEU A 796 -37.77 -6.12 0.92
CA LEU A 796 -37.25 -6.94 -0.17
C LEU A 796 -35.95 -7.66 0.23
N TRP A 797 -35.02 -6.93 0.86
CA TRP A 797 -33.71 -7.45 1.27
C TRP A 797 -33.66 -7.96 2.72
N SER A 798 -34.82 -8.20 3.34
CA SER A 798 -34.92 -9.10 4.51
C SER A 798 -35.36 -10.52 4.13
N ASP A 799 -35.89 -10.69 2.90
CA ASP A 799 -36.59 -11.88 2.44
C ASP A 799 -35.91 -12.55 1.23
N ARG A 800 -34.99 -11.85 0.53
CA ARG A 800 -34.01 -12.37 -0.46
C ARG A 800 -32.62 -12.45 0.16
#